data_AF-A0A929YUF8-F1
#
_entry.id   AF-A0A929YUF8-F1
#
_cell.length_a   1.000
_cell.length_b   1.000
_cell.length_c   1.000
_cell.angle_alpha   90.00
_cell.angle_beta   90.00
_cell.angle_gamma   90.00
#
_symmetry.space_group_name_H-M   'P 1'
#
loop_
_entity.id
_entity.type
_entity.pdbx_description
1 polymer ?
#
loop_
_entity_poly.entity_id
_entity_poly.type
_entity_poly.pdbx_seq_one_letter_code
_entity_poly.pdbx_strand_id
1 'polypeptide(L)'
;MKFNPLLSTPLLCALAGSVGTPSAQAQIVDTLGLTPTITFSLPTPQALPTARRRDNSRREADSLAARRLEMPQLKGDADERYLVHRVRSASSGQDSILNYAISYDARWHHPRWVAFRFDTETRPTRVKRSGKFTFDPLLAPSERLTGQTYPGKVYDRGHLVASHDRVFSQEANEQTFYMSNMTPQVKQFNQKYWVALERLVQDLGRNNSFADTLYIAKGGAINDPNDFVEVLTVEGKKVPVPRHNYMALLKVKNGTYSSIGFWLENKDYGRAGKKEDMVKHAVTIAKLEELTGINFFHNLPDAIEKRIESYYSFADWTLGSGGSGEPGGSEDTGGSGGTGGSGESGGTGGSGGTGGTGGTGGTGGTGGTEEPGGSGGDETPPHSIAALNGKKVFVVNNSNYGQHYLTLNAKYEPVAQDLDKPGAEQAFILNYDTKNNRFALVHAVTARPLTLATAGKYALTTGAVGTNFTFETTTKDHFHGGIRAVESSRTDNYLNVEKTTGEEVALLLGKFAKRKGSKSLWEVSSAQSISEADLTAAARARFEALPAAPESDDFGVPAGYNHELQKEAEAAKAGHANLGDYRMLLHAAAEGRLYGVNMPKTGDFLQVKTNDGTMSISAQAENADDMRLTLTSDANENAVFYFDGAHLVNFGTGWTLQHKADDNIVSLAAPTTAPTTVKFGTAPHDKYTVQMATGEDNVATLRLHAKATDRQVEGTPTDVKDDDTAHLQLQRVKILSLTTDAQGYAAIYAPMAMEVKDAKLYAVNGFNDEKALVGLTPIEGNTIPAGTAVLLAGMPNAAITLTPTSTTTAAPAENLLTGGAMPTALADDQVAFTLDNGMMVRQESRDVRAFRPYLTANTTVTAPNLQFLIGKVTGLQWMTPSQKETPIYDLSGRRVKVTISGRIYLQNGVKFMQH
;
A
#
# COMPACT_ATOMS: atom_id res chain seq x y z
N MET A 1 4.55 -39.34 -66.72
CA MET A 1 5.76 -40.16 -66.47
C MET A 1 6.55 -39.47 -65.38
N LYS A 2 6.54 -40.04 -64.17
CA LYS A 2 7.63 -40.82 -63.56
C LYS A 2 8.77 -39.90 -63.08
N PHE A 3 9.30 -39.93 -61.86
CA PHE A 3 9.02 -40.58 -60.57
C PHE A 3 10.04 -39.91 -59.60
N ASN A 4 9.69 -39.85 -58.31
CA ASN A 4 10.51 -39.98 -57.07
C ASN A 4 12.00 -40.42 -57.19
N PRO A 5 12.85 -40.34 -56.13
CA PRO A 5 12.55 -40.44 -54.67
C PRO A 5 13.26 -39.39 -53.74
N LEU A 6 12.74 -39.08 -52.53
CA LEU A 6 12.95 -39.70 -51.17
C LEU A 6 14.43 -39.68 -50.70
N LEU A 7 14.85 -39.31 -49.47
CA LEU A 7 14.34 -39.62 -48.12
C LEU A 7 15.04 -38.76 -47.00
N SER A 8 14.34 -38.64 -45.87
CA SER A 8 14.75 -38.53 -44.43
C SER A 8 15.47 -37.29 -43.82
N THR A 9 14.67 -36.47 -43.10
CA THR A 9 14.73 -35.94 -41.69
C THR A 9 15.98 -36.15 -40.78
N PRO A 10 16.14 -35.40 -39.65
CA PRO A 10 16.04 -33.94 -39.44
C PRO A 10 17.10 -33.37 -38.43
N LEU A 11 17.38 -32.05 -38.44
CA LEU A 11 17.78 -31.32 -37.21
C LEU A 11 17.48 -29.82 -37.38
N LEU A 12 16.82 -29.24 -36.37
CA LEU A 12 16.38 -27.84 -36.29
C LEU A 12 17.56 -26.86 -36.25
N CYS A 13 17.51 -25.79 -37.07
CA CYS A 13 17.79 -24.41 -36.65
C CYS A 13 17.39 -23.42 -37.77
N ALA A 14 16.56 -22.43 -37.44
CA ALA A 14 16.09 -21.41 -38.36
C ALA A 14 17.00 -20.15 -38.31
N LEU A 15 17.53 -19.81 -39.50
CA LEU A 15 17.75 -18.48 -40.12
C LEU A 15 17.24 -17.24 -39.34
N ALA A 16 17.89 -16.06 -39.36
CA ALA A 16 18.87 -15.47 -40.27
C ALA A 16 19.51 -14.19 -39.66
N GLY A 17 20.66 -13.76 -40.20
CA GLY A 17 21.12 -12.37 -40.11
C GLY A 17 22.64 -12.17 -40.10
N SER A 18 23.20 -11.81 -41.25
CA SER A 18 24.62 -11.45 -41.56
C SER A 18 25.23 -10.37 -40.65
N VAL A 19 26.55 -10.18 -40.45
CA VAL A 19 27.72 -10.12 -41.37
C VAL A 19 29.00 -10.39 -40.54
N GLY A 20 30.04 -10.92 -41.19
CA GLY A 20 31.31 -11.34 -40.60
C GLY A 20 32.33 -10.24 -40.23
N THR A 21 33.34 -10.74 -39.50
CA THR A 21 34.67 -10.22 -39.08
C THR A 21 35.45 -9.45 -40.18
N PRO A 22 36.50 -8.64 -39.90
CA PRO A 22 37.59 -8.93 -38.95
C PRO A 22 38.37 -7.77 -38.28
N SER A 23 39.29 -8.17 -37.39
CA SER A 23 40.64 -7.66 -37.08
C SER A 23 40.94 -6.15 -36.93
N ALA A 24 41.62 -5.85 -35.83
CA ALA A 24 42.30 -4.60 -35.51
C ALA A 24 43.39 -4.18 -36.52
N GLN A 25 43.45 -2.88 -36.82
CA GLN A 25 44.68 -2.14 -37.03
C GLN A 25 44.47 -0.67 -36.67
N ALA A 26 45.33 -0.17 -35.77
CA ALA A 26 45.35 1.19 -35.26
C ALA A 26 45.90 2.18 -36.30
N GLN A 27 45.29 3.36 -36.39
CA GLN A 27 45.99 4.59 -36.80
C GLN A 27 45.26 5.85 -36.27
N ILE A 28 45.77 6.34 -35.14
CA ILE A 28 46.04 7.74 -34.74
C ILE A 28 45.26 8.84 -35.47
N VAL A 29 44.41 9.59 -34.74
CA VAL A 29 44.47 11.06 -34.72
C VAL A 29 44.14 11.55 -33.30
N ASP A 30 44.99 12.46 -32.86
CA ASP A 30 45.07 13.05 -31.54
C ASP A 30 43.88 13.96 -31.16
N THR A 31 43.67 13.97 -29.86
CA THR A 31 42.92 14.88 -28.98
C THR A 31 42.69 16.33 -29.47
N LEU A 32 41.45 16.83 -29.30
CA LEU A 32 41.14 18.12 -28.67
C LEU A 32 39.74 18.05 -28.03
N GLY A 33 39.68 18.39 -26.74
CA GLY A 33 38.57 18.03 -25.85
C GLY A 33 37.30 18.86 -25.98
N LEU A 34 36.17 18.22 -25.66
CA LEU A 34 34.95 18.83 -25.17
C LEU A 34 34.24 17.81 -24.25
N THR A 35 34.00 18.21 -23.01
CA THR A 35 33.11 17.52 -22.05
C THR A 35 31.70 17.40 -22.63
N PRO A 36 31.04 16.22 -22.59
CA PRO A 36 29.63 16.14 -22.95
C PRO A 36 28.75 16.68 -21.82
N THR A 37 28.18 17.85 -22.06
CA THR A 37 27.03 18.38 -21.33
C THR A 37 25.83 17.45 -21.56
N ILE A 38 25.37 16.76 -20.52
CA ILE A 38 24.12 16.00 -20.56
C ILE A 38 22.98 16.99 -20.38
N THR A 39 22.27 17.32 -21.46
CA THR A 39 20.99 18.04 -21.42
C THR A 39 19.86 17.06 -21.10
N PHE A 40 19.28 17.18 -19.90
CA PHE A 40 18.01 16.53 -19.57
C PHE A 40 16.86 17.28 -20.26
N SER A 41 16.04 16.56 -21.03
CA SER A 41 14.78 17.10 -21.54
C SER A 41 13.77 17.19 -20.39
N LEU A 42 13.25 18.40 -20.14
CA LEU A 42 12.22 18.65 -19.12
C LEU A 42 10.86 18.07 -19.57
N PRO A 43 10.06 17.48 -18.66
CA PRO A 43 8.69 17.07 -18.96
C PRO A 43 7.78 18.27 -19.27
N THR A 44 6.85 18.05 -20.19
CA THR A 44 5.82 18.98 -20.66
C THR A 44 4.97 19.56 -19.50
N PRO A 45 4.56 20.85 -19.51
CA PRO A 45 3.79 21.44 -18.42
C PRO A 45 2.38 20.84 -18.34
N GLN A 46 2.07 20.14 -17.24
CA GLN A 46 0.69 19.98 -16.76
C GLN A 46 0.15 21.36 -16.34
N ALA A 47 -1.16 21.57 -16.52
CA ALA A 47 -1.84 22.86 -16.34
C ALA A 47 -1.51 23.52 -14.98
N LEU A 48 -1.11 24.79 -15.03
CA LEU A 48 -0.76 25.59 -13.85
C LEU A 48 -2.01 25.87 -12.98
N PRO A 49 -1.94 25.67 -11.64
CA PRO A 49 -3.02 26.05 -10.74
C PRO A 49 -3.26 27.57 -10.73
N THR A 50 -4.52 27.96 -10.55
CA THR A 50 -5.00 29.33 -10.80
C THR A 50 -4.65 30.32 -9.67
N ALA A 51 -3.44 30.90 -9.71
CA ALA A 51 -3.09 32.04 -8.85
C ALA A 51 -3.84 33.32 -9.31
N ARG A 52 -4.72 33.95 -8.50
CA ARG A 52 -5.42 35.18 -8.90
C ARG A 52 -4.48 36.40 -9.06
N ARG A 53 -4.86 37.32 -9.97
CA ARG A 53 -4.10 38.47 -10.52
C ARG A 53 -3.26 39.27 -9.50
N ARG A 54 -1.94 39.10 -9.55
CA ARG A 54 -0.90 40.09 -9.23
C ARG A 54 0.23 39.94 -10.26
N ASP A 55 1.11 40.95 -10.35
CA ASP A 55 2.20 41.12 -11.33
C ASP A 55 2.85 39.80 -11.82
N ASN A 56 3.13 39.72 -13.13
CA ASN A 56 3.57 38.52 -13.84
C ASN A 56 4.84 37.91 -13.21
N SER A 57 5.76 38.74 -12.71
CA SER A 57 7.01 38.34 -12.05
C SER A 57 6.81 37.47 -10.80
N ARG A 58 5.79 37.80 -10.00
CA ARG A 58 5.52 37.13 -8.72
C ARG A 58 4.84 35.78 -8.93
N ARG A 59 4.00 35.67 -9.96
CA ARG A 59 3.31 34.44 -10.37
C ARG A 59 4.30 33.37 -10.85
N GLU A 60 5.34 33.79 -11.57
CA GLU A 60 6.43 32.91 -12.01
C GLU A 60 7.27 32.43 -10.81
N ALA A 61 7.65 33.34 -9.90
CA ALA A 61 8.37 33.00 -8.68
C ALA A 61 7.58 32.04 -7.76
N ASP A 62 6.25 32.18 -7.68
CA ASP A 62 5.36 31.25 -6.97
C ASP A 62 5.31 29.88 -7.64
N SER A 63 5.23 29.85 -8.97
CA SER A 63 5.27 28.59 -9.73
C SER A 63 6.61 27.87 -9.58
N LEU A 64 7.71 28.61 -9.44
CA LEU A 64 9.03 28.07 -9.13
C LEU A 64 9.14 27.58 -7.69
N ALA A 65 8.43 28.21 -6.75
CA ALA A 65 8.42 27.77 -5.35
C ALA A 65 7.88 26.33 -5.22
N ALA A 66 6.86 25.96 -6.03
CA ALA A 66 6.28 24.62 -6.05
C ALA A 66 7.27 23.51 -6.47
N ARG A 67 8.41 23.86 -7.07
CA ARG A 67 9.47 22.91 -7.48
C ARG A 67 10.54 22.68 -6.41
N ARG A 68 10.39 23.29 -5.23
CA ARG A 68 11.36 23.14 -4.12
C ARG A 68 11.11 21.83 -3.38
N LEU A 69 12.18 21.25 -2.83
CA LEU A 69 12.13 19.93 -2.20
C LEU A 69 11.16 19.86 -1.01
N GLU A 70 10.97 20.94 -0.25
CA GLU A 70 9.99 20.95 0.85
C GLU A 70 8.52 20.89 0.38
N MET A 71 8.22 21.16 -0.89
CA MET A 71 6.84 21.28 -1.36
C MET A 71 6.26 19.90 -1.68
N PRO A 72 5.17 19.49 -1.01
CA PRO A 72 4.39 18.33 -1.44
C PRO A 72 3.68 18.60 -2.75
N GLN A 73 3.27 17.51 -3.43
CA GLN A 73 2.56 17.59 -4.69
C GLN A 73 1.22 18.33 -4.48
N LEU A 74 0.96 19.30 -5.35
CA LEU A 74 -0.33 19.99 -5.39
C LEU A 74 -1.40 19.05 -5.94
N LYS A 75 -2.59 19.09 -5.33
CA LYS A 75 -3.70 18.22 -5.71
C LYS A 75 -4.31 18.60 -7.06
N GLY A 76 -4.30 19.89 -7.39
CA GLY A 76 -4.82 20.43 -8.67
C GLY A 76 -6.32 20.66 -8.70
N ASP A 77 -7.03 20.47 -7.57
CA ASP A 77 -8.47 20.68 -7.46
C ASP A 77 -8.85 22.17 -7.50
N ALA A 78 -10.07 22.48 -7.95
CA ALA A 78 -10.56 23.86 -8.05
C ALA A 78 -10.61 24.62 -6.72
N ASP A 79 -10.71 23.91 -5.59
CA ASP A 79 -10.75 24.47 -4.24
C ASP A 79 -9.36 24.62 -3.60
N GLU A 80 -8.29 24.15 -4.25
CA GLU A 80 -6.93 24.30 -3.74
C GLU A 80 -6.41 25.73 -3.98
N ARG A 81 -5.81 26.33 -2.95
CA ARG A 81 -5.08 27.61 -3.03
C ARG A 81 -3.64 27.36 -2.63
N TYR A 82 -2.72 27.57 -3.57
CA TYR A 82 -1.29 27.57 -3.27
C TYR A 82 -0.84 28.96 -2.84
N LEU A 83 -0.53 29.11 -1.55
CA LEU A 83 -0.13 30.38 -0.92
C LEU A 83 1.36 30.35 -0.65
N VAL A 84 2.11 31.35 -1.12
CA VAL A 84 3.56 31.45 -0.88
C VAL A 84 3.88 32.73 -0.12
N HIS A 85 4.23 32.58 1.16
CA HIS A 85 4.61 33.69 2.02
C HIS A 85 6.11 33.94 1.90
N ARG A 86 6.48 35.19 1.64
CA ARG A 86 7.87 35.63 1.55
C ARG A 86 8.12 36.83 2.43
N VAL A 87 9.38 37.04 2.79
CA VAL A 87 9.86 38.19 3.56
C VAL A 87 11.01 38.87 2.84
N ARG A 88 11.28 40.13 3.16
CA ARG A 88 12.41 40.84 2.55
C ARG A 88 13.74 40.23 2.98
N SER A 89 14.70 40.15 2.04
CA SER A 89 16.08 39.80 2.40
C SER A 89 16.72 40.95 3.19
N ALA A 90 17.57 40.60 4.16
CA ALA A 90 18.36 41.56 4.94
C ALA A 90 19.53 42.17 4.12
N SER A 91 19.87 41.56 2.98
CA SER A 91 20.95 42.00 2.09
C SER A 91 20.37 42.82 0.94
N SER A 92 20.84 44.05 0.74
CA SER A 92 20.39 44.90 -0.37
C SER A 92 20.72 44.24 -1.72
N GLY A 93 19.69 43.97 -2.54
CA GLY A 93 19.83 43.41 -3.89
C GLY A 93 19.56 41.91 -4.04
N GLN A 94 19.21 41.19 -2.96
CA GLN A 94 18.74 39.80 -3.05
C GLN A 94 17.21 39.70 -3.19
N ASP A 95 16.75 38.66 -3.89
CA ASP A 95 15.34 38.27 -3.95
C ASP A 95 14.73 38.04 -2.56
N SER A 96 13.40 38.18 -2.46
CA SER A 96 12.66 37.90 -1.22
C SER A 96 12.84 36.44 -0.76
N ILE A 97 13.06 36.23 0.54
CA ILE A 97 13.26 34.91 1.15
C ILE A 97 11.90 34.20 1.26
N LEU A 98 11.82 32.94 0.82
CA LEU A 98 10.63 32.11 1.03
C LEU A 98 10.47 31.76 2.52
N ASN A 99 9.39 32.24 3.12
CA ASN A 99 9.07 31.96 4.51
C ASN A 99 8.42 30.58 4.63
N TYR A 100 7.24 30.38 4.09
CA TYR A 100 6.63 29.06 4.02
C TYR A 100 5.57 29.10 2.91
N ALA A 101 5.13 27.92 2.49
CA ALA A 101 4.02 27.79 1.56
C ALA A 101 2.90 26.95 2.17
N ILE A 102 1.70 27.09 1.63
CA ILE A 102 0.49 26.38 2.07
C ILE A 102 -0.25 25.87 0.84
N SER A 103 -0.69 24.62 0.87
CA SER A 103 -1.86 24.18 0.09
C SER A 103 -3.08 24.31 0.99
N TYR A 104 -3.99 25.23 0.64
CA TYR A 104 -5.17 25.55 1.43
C TYR A 104 -6.43 25.10 0.71
N ASP A 105 -7.28 24.33 1.40
CA ASP A 105 -8.59 23.93 0.89
C ASP A 105 -9.61 25.02 1.21
N ALA A 106 -10.03 25.77 0.19
CA ALA A 106 -10.96 26.89 0.33
C ALA A 106 -12.39 26.46 0.71
N ARG A 107 -12.76 25.19 0.45
CA ARG A 107 -14.05 24.64 0.86
C ARG A 107 -14.06 24.33 2.35
N TRP A 108 -12.98 23.74 2.86
CA TRP A 108 -12.82 23.39 4.28
C TRP A 108 -12.19 24.48 5.13
N HIS A 109 -11.76 25.59 4.53
CA HIS A 109 -11.10 26.70 5.19
C HIS A 109 -9.90 26.24 6.05
N HIS A 110 -9.19 25.22 5.58
CA HIS A 110 -8.16 24.50 6.32
C HIS A 110 -6.94 24.19 5.42
N PRO A 111 -5.71 24.31 5.93
CA PRO A 111 -4.52 23.86 5.20
C PRO A 111 -4.52 22.34 4.99
N ARG A 112 -4.32 21.87 3.76
CA ARG A 112 -3.98 20.46 3.47
C ARG A 112 -2.59 20.15 3.99
N TRP A 113 -1.65 21.05 3.69
CA TRP A 113 -0.29 21.03 4.20
C TRP A 113 0.31 22.44 4.24
N VAL A 114 1.31 22.62 5.09
CA VAL A 114 2.25 23.75 5.07
C VAL A 114 3.67 23.23 4.89
N ALA A 115 4.53 23.97 4.20
CA ALA A 115 5.88 23.55 3.87
C ALA A 115 6.91 24.66 4.12
N PHE A 116 8.04 24.33 4.75
CA PHE A 116 9.15 25.24 5.03
C PHE A 116 10.45 24.47 5.22
N ARG A 117 11.57 25.20 5.38
CA ARG A 117 12.89 24.59 5.64
C ARG A 117 13.72 25.38 6.65
N PHE A 118 14.66 24.68 7.29
CA PHE A 118 15.79 25.23 8.04
C PHE A 118 17.07 25.11 7.20
N ASP A 119 17.61 26.23 6.76
CA ASP A 119 18.87 26.35 6.01
C ASP A 119 19.74 27.49 6.61
N THR A 120 20.82 27.88 5.94
CA THR A 120 21.69 28.98 6.38
C THR A 120 20.94 30.30 6.64
N GLU A 121 19.87 30.59 5.89
CA GLU A 121 19.11 31.84 5.96
C GLU A 121 18.01 31.80 7.02
N THR A 122 17.29 30.67 7.12
CA THR A 122 16.06 30.55 7.92
C THR A 122 16.27 29.95 9.31
N ARG A 123 17.41 29.30 9.54
CA ARG A 123 17.80 28.69 10.82
C ARG A 123 18.12 29.66 11.97
N PRO A 124 18.74 30.84 11.75
CA PRO A 124 19.15 31.71 12.84
C PRO A 124 17.98 32.18 13.73
N THR A 125 18.22 32.24 15.04
CA THR A 125 17.28 32.82 16.02
C THR A 125 17.57 34.29 16.24
N ARG A 126 16.83 35.18 15.55
CA ARG A 126 17.05 36.64 15.58
C ARG A 126 15.96 37.40 16.34
N VAL A 127 14.73 36.87 16.36
CA VAL A 127 13.59 37.49 17.04
C VAL A 127 12.95 36.53 18.03
N LYS A 128 12.10 37.08 18.91
CA LYS A 128 11.22 36.29 19.77
C LYS A 128 9.84 36.19 19.12
N ARG A 129 8.98 35.33 19.68
CA ARG A 129 7.57 35.20 19.27
C ARG A 129 6.91 36.59 19.24
N SER A 130 6.43 36.99 18.08
CA SER A 130 5.77 38.27 17.81
C SER A 130 4.66 38.04 16.79
N GLY A 131 3.42 38.36 17.15
CA GLY A 131 2.31 38.26 16.21
C GLY A 131 0.95 38.20 16.89
N LYS A 132 -0.07 38.53 16.12
CA LYS A 132 -1.48 38.46 16.50
C LYS A 132 -2.21 37.63 15.46
N PHE A 133 -3.06 36.71 15.91
CA PHE A 133 -3.89 35.92 15.00
C PHE A 133 -4.70 36.85 14.10
N THR A 134 -4.58 36.66 12.79
CA THR A 134 -5.21 37.53 11.80
C THR A 134 -5.46 36.76 10.50
N PHE A 135 -6.18 37.37 9.56
CA PHE A 135 -6.44 36.76 8.27
C PHE A 135 -5.17 36.68 7.41
N ASP A 136 -5.14 35.70 6.51
CA ASP A 136 -4.10 35.63 5.48
C ASP A 136 -4.40 36.66 4.36
N PRO A 137 -3.52 37.64 4.10
CA PRO A 137 -3.71 38.63 3.03
C PRO A 137 -3.60 38.04 1.61
N LEU A 138 -3.20 36.77 1.46
CA LEU A 138 -3.19 36.08 0.17
C LEU A 138 -4.54 35.41 -0.18
N LEU A 139 -5.43 35.24 0.80
CA LEU A 139 -6.77 34.68 0.59
C LEU A 139 -7.82 35.75 0.30
N ALA A 140 -8.81 35.41 -0.52
CA ALA A 140 -9.94 36.29 -0.75
C ALA A 140 -10.78 36.47 0.53
N PRO A 141 -11.51 37.58 0.72
CA PRO A 141 -12.37 37.79 1.89
C PRO A 141 -13.39 36.65 2.12
N SER A 142 -13.90 36.05 1.04
CA SER A 142 -14.81 34.90 1.11
C SER A 142 -14.16 33.62 1.61
N GLU A 143 -12.83 33.47 1.50
CA GLU A 143 -12.09 32.23 1.77
C GLU A 143 -11.27 32.31 3.08
N ARG A 144 -11.02 33.51 3.61
CA ARG A 144 -10.15 33.71 4.78
C ARG A 144 -10.92 33.72 6.10
N LEU A 145 -10.29 33.29 7.19
CA LEU A 145 -10.78 33.50 8.57
C LEU A 145 -10.10 34.72 9.19
N THR A 146 -10.79 35.50 10.03
CA THR A 146 -10.29 36.82 10.52
C THR A 146 -9.46 36.77 11.81
N GLY A 147 -9.38 35.62 12.47
CA GLY A 147 -8.63 35.43 13.71
C GLY A 147 -9.49 35.06 14.93
N GLN A 148 -10.81 34.89 14.75
CA GLN A 148 -11.72 34.38 15.78
C GLN A 148 -11.20 33.05 16.37
N THR A 149 -11.43 32.84 17.67
CA THR A 149 -11.17 31.54 18.29
C THR A 149 -12.13 30.50 17.76
N TYR A 150 -11.70 29.24 17.67
CA TYR A 150 -12.61 28.14 17.37
C TYR A 150 -13.73 28.04 18.43
N PRO A 151 -14.96 27.67 18.02
CA PRO A 151 -16.06 27.48 18.95
C PRO A 151 -15.76 26.31 19.91
N GLY A 152 -16.29 26.42 21.13
CA GLY A 152 -15.98 25.50 22.22
C GLY A 152 -14.68 25.88 22.96
N LYS A 153 -14.56 25.45 24.22
CA LYS A 153 -13.37 25.73 25.04
C LYS A 153 -12.27 24.66 24.87
N VAL A 154 -12.45 23.70 23.98
CA VAL A 154 -11.61 22.50 23.87
C VAL A 154 -10.46 22.67 22.86
N TYR A 155 -10.65 23.49 21.82
CA TYR A 155 -9.67 23.66 20.74
C TYR A 155 -8.86 24.97 20.86
N ASP A 156 -7.59 24.88 20.49
CA ASP A 156 -6.71 26.02 20.23
C ASP A 156 -6.60 26.30 18.73
N ARG A 157 -6.16 27.52 18.40
CA ARG A 157 -5.59 27.86 17.09
C ARG A 157 -4.19 27.25 17.01
N GLY A 158 -4.15 25.94 16.76
CA GLY A 158 -2.93 25.15 16.66
C GLY A 158 -2.13 25.58 15.44
N HIS A 159 -0.87 25.95 15.63
CA HIS A 159 -0.01 26.32 14.51
C HIS A 159 0.47 25.06 13.78
N LEU A 160 0.52 25.09 12.45
CA LEU A 160 1.30 24.12 11.70
C LEU A 160 2.75 24.57 11.57
N VAL A 161 3.01 25.73 10.96
CA VAL A 161 4.29 26.43 11.11
C VAL A 161 4.28 27.15 12.45
N ALA A 162 5.00 26.63 13.44
CA ALA A 162 5.06 27.24 14.76
C ALA A 162 5.72 28.62 14.67
N SER A 163 5.33 29.56 15.52
CA SER A 163 6.06 30.82 15.64
C SER A 163 7.55 30.58 15.91
N HIS A 164 7.91 29.59 16.72
CA HIS A 164 9.31 29.30 16.97
C HIS A 164 10.03 28.64 15.78
N ASP A 165 9.33 28.17 14.74
CA ASP A 165 9.97 27.70 13.51
C ASP A 165 10.56 28.87 12.69
N ARG A 166 9.95 30.06 12.75
CA ARG A 166 10.28 31.21 11.89
C ARG A 166 10.70 32.44 12.71
N VAL A 167 11.82 32.32 13.43
CA VAL A 167 12.39 33.40 14.27
C VAL A 167 13.62 34.09 13.63
N PHE A 168 13.85 33.88 12.34
CA PHE A 168 14.95 34.52 11.61
C PHE A 168 14.64 35.98 11.21
N SER A 169 13.37 36.39 11.18
CA SER A 169 12.95 37.79 11.03
C SER A 169 11.59 38.02 11.69
N GLN A 170 11.30 39.28 12.05
CA GLN A 170 10.02 39.65 12.65
C GLN A 170 8.85 39.43 11.67
N GLU A 171 9.01 39.86 10.42
CA GLU A 171 7.99 39.66 9.38
C GLU A 171 7.69 38.17 9.18
N ALA A 172 8.71 37.31 9.20
CA ALA A 172 8.53 35.87 9.05
C ALA A 172 7.75 35.25 10.22
N ASN A 173 8.01 35.74 11.43
CA ASN A 173 7.33 35.30 12.63
C ASN A 173 5.86 35.74 12.65
N GLU A 174 5.60 36.99 12.29
CA GLU A 174 4.24 37.54 12.26
C GLU A 174 3.35 36.81 11.25
N GLN A 175 3.91 36.41 10.11
CA GLN A 175 3.20 35.61 9.10
C GLN A 175 2.71 34.26 9.66
N THR A 176 3.41 33.62 10.61
CA THR A 176 2.96 32.32 11.18
C THR A 176 1.63 32.43 11.94
N PHE A 177 1.14 33.64 12.24
CA PHE A 177 -0.13 33.88 12.93
C PHE A 177 -1.32 34.03 11.98
N TYR A 178 -1.13 33.87 10.66
CA TYR A 178 -2.23 33.82 9.72
C TYR A 178 -3.12 32.60 9.95
N MET A 179 -4.43 32.80 9.91
CA MET A 179 -5.40 31.72 10.13
C MET A 179 -5.34 30.60 9.07
N SER A 180 -4.74 30.86 7.90
CA SER A 180 -4.43 29.84 6.90
C SER A 180 -3.40 28.80 7.36
N ASN A 181 -2.61 29.13 8.40
CA ASN A 181 -1.61 28.26 9.04
C ASN A 181 -2.15 27.59 10.32
N MET A 182 -3.47 27.65 10.56
CA MET A 182 -4.09 27.14 11.78
C MET A 182 -4.91 25.88 11.51
N THR A 183 -4.85 24.97 12.48
CA THR A 183 -5.68 23.78 12.58
C THR A 183 -6.36 23.74 13.96
N PRO A 184 -7.64 23.34 14.08
CA PRO A 184 -8.25 23.09 15.39
C PRO A 184 -7.55 21.91 16.10
N GLN A 185 -6.72 22.23 17.09
CA GLN A 185 -6.03 21.22 17.90
C GLN A 185 -6.58 21.20 19.30
N VAL A 186 -6.77 20.00 19.87
CA VAL A 186 -7.13 19.84 21.27
C VAL A 186 -6.10 20.57 22.14
N LYS A 187 -6.54 21.42 23.08
CA LYS A 187 -5.64 22.26 23.90
C LYS A 187 -4.48 21.50 24.52
N GLN A 188 -4.78 20.35 25.09
CA GLN A 188 -3.76 19.51 25.75
C GLN A 188 -2.82 18.88 24.73
N PHE A 189 -3.30 18.52 23.53
CA PHE A 189 -2.45 18.10 22.43
C PHE A 189 -1.48 19.21 22.00
N ASN A 190 -2.01 20.37 21.62
CA ASN A 190 -1.26 21.53 21.13
C ASN A 190 -0.19 22.00 22.14
N GLN A 191 -0.59 22.24 23.39
CA GLN A 191 0.27 22.87 24.40
C GLN A 191 1.26 21.91 25.07
N LYS A 192 1.12 20.60 24.86
CA LYS A 192 1.94 19.59 25.51
C LYS A 192 2.61 18.65 24.51
N TYR A 193 1.85 17.77 23.86
CA TYR A 193 2.42 16.69 23.06
C TYR A 193 2.95 17.19 21.71
N TRP A 194 2.17 18.01 21.02
CA TRP A 194 2.54 18.61 19.74
C TRP A 194 3.74 19.55 19.89
N VAL A 195 3.73 20.44 20.88
CA VAL A 195 4.88 21.34 21.14
C VAL A 195 6.17 20.57 21.49
N ALA A 196 6.08 19.37 22.06
CA ALA A 196 7.25 18.52 22.31
C ALA A 196 7.88 18.03 20.99
N LEU A 197 7.05 17.59 20.03
CA LEU A 197 7.51 17.24 18.68
C LEU A 197 8.10 18.47 17.96
N GLU A 198 7.41 19.62 18.03
CA GLU A 198 7.89 20.85 17.42
C GLU A 198 9.26 21.26 17.97
N ARG A 199 9.45 21.21 19.29
CA ARG A 199 10.75 21.51 19.93
C ARG A 199 11.86 20.56 19.46
N LEU A 200 11.57 19.27 19.36
CA LEU A 200 12.52 18.30 18.82
C LEU A 200 12.94 18.69 17.40
N VAL A 201 11.99 18.92 16.50
CA VAL A 201 12.27 19.26 15.10
C VAL A 201 12.98 20.61 15.01
N GLN A 202 12.64 21.56 15.88
CA GLN A 202 13.29 22.87 16.00
C GLN A 202 14.75 22.78 16.45
N ASP A 203 15.07 21.90 17.41
CA ASP A 203 16.43 21.66 17.88
C ASP A 203 17.27 21.00 16.78
N LEU A 204 16.71 20.02 16.08
CA LEU A 204 17.32 19.38 14.92
C LEU A 204 17.58 20.39 13.80
N GLY A 205 16.56 21.19 13.46
CA GLY A 205 16.63 22.20 12.41
C GLY A 205 17.61 23.32 12.72
N ARG A 206 17.86 23.64 13.99
CA ARG A 206 18.85 24.63 14.46
C ARG A 206 20.28 24.12 14.47
N ASN A 207 20.47 22.81 14.49
CA ASN A 207 21.79 22.21 14.55
C ASN A 207 22.39 22.07 13.14
N ASN A 208 23.33 22.95 12.79
CA ASN A 208 24.04 22.91 11.50
C ASN A 208 24.91 21.64 11.30
N SER A 209 25.30 20.99 12.39
CA SER A 209 26.04 19.73 12.35
C SER A 209 25.12 18.55 12.08
N PHE A 210 23.82 18.68 12.42
CA PHE A 210 22.81 17.68 12.12
C PHE A 210 22.42 17.69 10.63
N ALA A 211 22.08 18.86 10.08
CA ALA A 211 21.64 19.00 8.69
C ALA A 211 22.23 20.24 8.03
N ASP A 212 22.60 20.13 6.75
CA ASP A 212 22.87 21.31 5.92
C ASP A 212 21.53 22.01 5.65
N THR A 213 20.52 21.24 5.23
CA THR A 213 19.13 21.70 5.13
C THR A 213 18.17 20.65 5.69
N LEU A 214 17.18 21.09 6.46
CA LEU A 214 16.06 20.28 6.92
C LEU A 214 14.76 20.81 6.31
N TYR A 215 14.14 20.02 5.44
CA TYR A 215 12.87 20.31 4.77
C TYR A 215 11.72 19.69 5.58
N ILE A 216 10.61 20.42 5.68
CA ILE A 216 9.52 20.11 6.60
C ILE A 216 8.19 20.39 5.90
N ALA A 217 7.29 19.40 5.91
CA ALA A 217 5.87 19.60 5.65
C ALA A 217 5.04 19.16 6.85
N LYS A 218 3.96 19.87 7.16
CA LYS A 218 3.07 19.60 8.30
C LYS A 218 1.61 19.77 7.90
N GLY A 219 0.69 19.07 8.56
CA GLY A 219 -0.73 19.27 8.31
C GLY A 219 -1.64 18.58 9.33
N GLY A 220 -2.93 18.88 9.22
CA GLY A 220 -4.00 18.05 9.78
C GLY A 220 -4.52 17.14 8.68
N ALA A 221 -4.72 15.86 8.97
CA ALA A 221 -5.31 14.93 8.02
C ALA A 221 -6.75 15.34 7.72
N ILE A 222 -7.00 15.74 6.47
CA ILE A 222 -8.31 16.22 6.01
C ILE A 222 -8.66 15.67 4.62
N ASN A 223 -8.14 14.48 4.29
CA ASN A 223 -8.34 13.93 2.96
C ASN A 223 -9.76 13.39 2.80
N ASP A 224 -10.24 12.72 3.84
CA ASP A 224 -11.54 12.08 3.91
C ASP A 224 -12.38 12.63 5.08
N PRO A 225 -13.71 12.75 4.98
CA PRO A 225 -14.56 13.10 6.12
C PRO A 225 -14.38 12.22 7.37
N ASN A 226 -13.98 10.96 7.22
CA ASN A 226 -13.66 10.05 8.32
C ASN A 226 -12.40 10.45 9.10
N ASP A 227 -11.53 11.26 8.48
CA ASP A 227 -10.41 11.91 9.15
C ASP A 227 -10.86 13.01 10.13
N PHE A 228 -12.13 13.38 10.16
CA PHE A 228 -12.64 14.44 11.03
C PHE A 228 -13.16 13.86 12.36
N VAL A 229 -12.92 14.58 13.45
CA VAL A 229 -13.61 14.35 14.71
C VAL A 229 -14.97 15.04 14.70
N GLU A 230 -14.99 16.27 14.19
CA GLU A 230 -16.19 17.08 13.99
C GLU A 230 -15.92 18.19 12.97
N VAL A 231 -16.97 18.88 12.53
CA VAL A 231 -16.85 20.06 11.65
C VAL A 231 -17.40 21.29 12.38
N LEU A 232 -16.52 22.24 12.67
CA LEU A 232 -16.86 23.50 13.34
C LEU A 232 -17.45 24.50 12.35
N THR A 233 -18.30 25.40 12.86
CA THR A 233 -18.70 26.61 12.13
C THR A 233 -17.99 27.83 12.73
N VAL A 234 -17.10 28.44 11.96
CA VAL A 234 -16.28 29.59 12.35
C VAL A 234 -16.57 30.71 11.37
N GLU A 235 -17.08 31.86 11.83
CA GLU A 235 -17.43 32.99 10.94
C GLU A 235 -18.37 32.59 9.78
N GLY A 236 -19.27 31.62 10.02
CA GLY A 236 -20.19 31.07 9.01
C GLY A 236 -19.55 30.08 8.03
N LYS A 237 -18.30 29.65 8.28
CA LYS A 237 -17.52 28.75 7.42
C LYS A 237 -17.25 27.42 8.11
N LYS A 238 -17.25 26.35 7.34
CA LYS A 238 -16.96 25.00 7.83
C LYS A 238 -15.45 24.82 7.99
N VAL A 239 -15.02 24.36 9.16
CA VAL A 239 -13.63 24.04 9.49
C VAL A 239 -13.58 22.66 10.16
N PRO A 240 -13.00 21.63 9.53
CA PRO A 240 -12.89 20.31 10.14
C PRO A 240 -11.88 20.32 11.29
N VAL A 241 -12.17 19.54 12.33
CA VAL A 241 -11.22 19.17 13.38
C VAL A 241 -10.56 17.86 12.94
N PRO A 242 -9.27 17.88 12.55
CA PRO A 242 -8.61 16.65 12.10
C PRO A 242 -8.42 15.69 13.27
N ARG A 243 -8.68 14.40 13.04
CA ARG A 243 -8.42 13.30 13.98
C ARG A 243 -6.93 13.08 14.17
N HIS A 244 -6.13 13.35 13.14
CA HIS A 244 -4.67 13.22 13.20
C HIS A 244 -3.96 14.46 12.66
N ASN A 245 -2.82 14.80 13.25
CA ASN A 245 -1.87 15.77 12.74
C ASN A 245 -0.58 15.04 12.35
N TYR A 246 0.13 15.58 11.37
CA TYR A 246 1.32 14.95 10.84
C TYR A 246 2.48 15.90 10.55
N MET A 247 3.69 15.33 10.47
CA MET A 247 4.89 16.00 9.98
C MET A 247 5.69 15.07 9.06
N ALA A 248 6.06 15.53 7.87
CA ALA A 248 7.02 14.89 6.98
C ALA A 248 8.35 15.65 7.05
N LEU A 249 9.47 14.96 7.29
CA LEU A 249 10.79 15.57 7.40
C LEU A 249 11.77 14.94 6.40
N LEU A 250 12.52 15.78 5.70
CA LEU A 250 13.63 15.38 4.84
C LEU A 250 14.89 16.13 5.24
N LYS A 251 15.91 15.37 5.63
CA LYS A 251 17.23 15.86 6.03
C LYS A 251 18.20 15.71 4.87
N VAL A 252 18.98 16.76 4.61
CA VAL A 252 20.17 16.70 3.73
C VAL A 252 21.40 17.02 4.54
N LYS A 253 22.38 16.11 4.54
CA LYS A 253 23.69 16.32 5.14
C LYS A 253 24.80 15.75 4.25
N ASN A 254 25.74 16.59 3.83
CA ASN A 254 26.86 16.23 2.95
C ASN A 254 26.41 15.52 1.66
N GLY A 255 25.28 15.96 1.08
CA GLY A 255 24.68 15.34 -0.12
C GLY A 255 23.90 14.05 0.14
N THR A 256 23.84 13.57 1.38
CA THR A 256 23.05 12.39 1.77
C THR A 256 21.67 12.79 2.26
N TYR A 257 20.65 12.08 1.79
CA TYR A 257 19.25 12.27 2.16
C TYR A 257 18.80 11.24 3.19
N SER A 258 18.02 11.66 4.18
CA SER A 258 17.29 10.78 5.11
C SER A 258 15.91 11.36 5.36
N SER A 259 14.88 10.53 5.53
CA SER A 259 13.52 10.99 5.82
C SER A 259 12.95 10.36 7.10
N ILE A 260 11.90 10.96 7.63
CA ILE A 260 11.02 10.39 8.67
C ILE A 260 9.68 11.12 8.66
N GLY A 261 8.58 10.37 8.86
CA GLY A 261 7.25 10.92 9.08
C GLY A 261 6.80 10.78 10.53
N PHE A 262 5.86 11.61 10.96
CA PHE A 262 5.17 11.48 12.25
C PHE A 262 3.65 11.55 12.07
N TRP A 263 2.93 10.64 12.72
CA TRP A 263 1.46 10.56 12.71
C TRP A 263 0.92 10.54 14.15
N LEU A 264 0.20 11.59 14.54
CA LEU A 264 -0.27 11.79 15.92
C LEU A 264 -1.77 12.07 15.96
N GLU A 265 -2.46 11.39 16.87
CA GLU A 265 -3.88 11.61 17.13
C GLU A 265 -4.08 12.95 17.86
N ASN A 266 -5.08 13.73 17.42
CA ASN A 266 -5.44 15.03 17.97
C ASN A 266 -6.24 14.87 19.28
N LYS A 267 -5.61 14.31 20.33
CA LYS A 267 -6.25 14.01 21.61
C LYS A 267 -5.44 14.47 22.82
N ASP A 268 -6.09 14.49 23.99
CA ASP A 268 -5.38 14.67 25.25
C ASP A 268 -4.66 13.38 25.66
N TYR A 269 -3.33 13.41 25.62
CA TYR A 269 -2.47 12.31 26.06
C TYR A 269 -2.28 12.26 27.60
N GLY A 270 -2.92 13.17 28.35
CA GLY A 270 -2.88 13.24 29.82
C GLY A 270 -1.56 13.76 30.40
N ARG A 271 -0.51 13.93 29.58
CA ARG A 271 0.83 14.35 30.02
C ARG A 271 1.60 15.16 28.97
N ALA A 272 2.70 15.77 29.41
CA ALA A 272 3.67 16.37 28.48
C ALA A 272 4.39 15.29 27.66
N GLY A 273 4.49 15.49 26.35
CA GLY A 273 5.26 14.62 25.47
C GLY A 273 6.76 14.75 25.76
N LYS A 274 7.48 13.65 25.58
CA LYS A 274 8.95 13.60 25.67
C LYS A 274 9.54 13.13 24.35
N LYS A 275 10.84 13.34 24.16
CA LYS A 275 11.55 12.91 22.95
C LYS A 275 11.37 11.41 22.69
N GLU A 276 11.40 10.60 23.74
CA GLU A 276 11.25 9.14 23.66
C GLU A 276 9.84 8.71 23.24
N ASP A 277 8.83 9.55 23.51
CA ASP A 277 7.45 9.27 23.10
C ASP A 277 7.30 9.39 21.57
N MET A 278 8.06 10.27 20.92
CA MET A 278 7.95 10.54 19.48
C MET A 278 8.28 9.32 18.63
N VAL A 279 9.11 8.41 19.15
CA VAL A 279 9.48 7.13 18.53
C VAL A 279 8.23 6.32 18.17
N LYS A 280 7.19 6.35 19.01
CA LYS A 280 5.94 5.58 18.82
C LYS A 280 5.05 6.12 17.71
N HIS A 281 5.31 7.36 17.27
CA HIS A 281 4.52 8.06 16.27
C HIS A 281 5.26 8.18 14.94
N ALA A 282 6.48 7.64 14.86
CA ALA A 282 7.28 7.66 13.64
C ALA A 282 6.76 6.67 12.60
N VAL A 283 6.68 7.12 11.36
CA VAL A 283 6.27 6.35 10.20
C VAL A 283 7.22 6.63 9.03
N THR A 284 7.23 5.74 8.04
CA THR A 284 7.87 6.02 6.74
C THR A 284 7.12 7.15 6.04
N ILE A 285 7.77 7.86 5.12
CA ILE A 285 7.06 8.87 4.33
C ILE A 285 6.04 8.19 3.43
N ALA A 286 6.37 7.05 2.83
CA ALA A 286 5.42 6.27 2.02
C ALA A 286 4.12 5.95 2.81
N LYS A 287 4.23 5.54 4.08
CA LYS A 287 3.04 5.33 4.92
C LYS A 287 2.29 6.62 5.19
N LEU A 288 2.99 7.73 5.38
CA LEU A 288 2.38 9.03 5.59
C LEU A 288 1.64 9.53 4.34
N GLU A 289 2.16 9.25 3.13
CA GLU A 289 1.47 9.52 1.87
C GLU A 289 0.17 8.72 1.75
N GLU A 290 0.20 7.42 2.10
CA GLU A 290 -1.00 6.57 2.13
C GLU A 290 -2.07 7.15 3.07
N LEU A 291 -1.67 7.58 4.28
CA LEU A 291 -2.58 8.12 5.30
C LEU A 291 -3.13 9.50 4.94
N THR A 292 -2.43 10.28 4.12
CA THR A 292 -2.80 11.68 3.85
C THR A 292 -3.29 11.93 2.42
N GLY A 293 -3.04 11.00 1.50
CA GLY A 293 -3.24 11.19 0.06
C GLY A 293 -2.35 12.28 -0.55
N ILE A 294 -1.27 12.67 0.12
CA ILE A 294 -0.34 13.71 -0.30
C ILE A 294 0.98 13.05 -0.68
N ASN A 295 1.48 13.26 -1.90
CA ASN A 295 2.85 12.89 -2.24
C ASN A 295 3.81 13.94 -1.66
N PHE A 296 4.71 13.54 -0.77
CA PHE A 296 5.73 14.37 -0.15
C PHE A 296 7.04 14.27 -0.92
N PHE A 297 7.86 15.31 -0.93
CA PHE A 297 9.21 15.28 -1.55
C PHE A 297 9.29 14.88 -3.03
N HIS A 298 8.17 14.84 -3.75
CA HIS A 298 8.00 14.58 -5.19
C HIS A 298 8.91 15.33 -6.18
N ASN A 299 9.59 16.38 -5.71
CA ASN A 299 10.55 17.13 -6.51
C ASN A 299 11.96 16.51 -6.48
N LEU A 300 12.16 15.44 -5.72
CA LEU A 300 13.35 14.59 -5.83
C LEU A 300 13.27 13.75 -7.12
N PRO A 301 14.41 13.31 -7.67
CA PRO A 301 14.39 12.26 -8.69
C PRO A 301 13.71 11.01 -8.14
N ASP A 302 12.80 10.40 -8.89
CA ASP A 302 11.95 9.27 -8.46
C ASP A 302 12.70 8.15 -7.73
N ALA A 303 13.92 7.83 -8.16
CA ALA A 303 14.73 6.78 -7.54
C ALA A 303 15.25 7.19 -6.14
N ILE A 304 15.54 8.48 -5.94
CA ILE A 304 15.95 9.01 -4.64
C ILE A 304 14.74 9.15 -3.74
N GLU A 305 13.66 9.73 -4.25
CA GLU A 305 12.33 9.85 -3.61
C GLU A 305 11.88 8.50 -3.04
N LYS A 306 11.68 7.49 -3.90
CA LYS A 306 11.22 6.15 -3.49
C LYS A 306 12.11 5.49 -2.43
N ARG A 307 13.43 5.72 -2.50
CA ARG A 307 14.39 5.14 -1.56
C ARG A 307 14.33 5.80 -0.19
N ILE A 308 14.26 7.13 -0.15
CA ILE A 308 14.27 7.85 1.13
C ILE A 308 12.93 7.72 1.83
N GLU A 309 11.84 7.47 1.09
CA GLU A 309 10.49 7.44 1.64
C GLU A 309 10.08 6.09 2.20
N SER A 310 10.72 5.00 1.76
CA SER A 310 10.42 3.63 2.19
C SER A 310 11.01 3.27 3.56
N TYR A 311 11.91 4.09 4.12
CA TYR A 311 12.61 3.74 5.34
C TYR A 311 13.05 4.95 6.17
N TYR A 312 13.08 4.78 7.49
CA TYR A 312 13.69 5.73 8.41
C TYR A 312 14.54 5.00 9.48
N SER A 313 15.51 5.71 10.05
CA SER A 313 16.37 5.23 11.13
C SER A 313 16.33 6.20 12.30
N PHE A 314 16.00 5.73 13.51
CA PHE A 314 16.00 6.58 14.70
C PHE A 314 17.36 7.20 15.03
N ALA A 315 18.46 6.54 14.63
CA ALA A 315 19.81 7.06 14.79
C ALA A 315 20.04 8.31 13.92
N ASP A 316 19.54 8.31 12.69
CA ASP A 316 19.69 9.44 11.75
C ASP A 316 18.97 10.70 12.23
N TRP A 317 18.02 10.54 13.15
CA TRP A 317 17.15 11.58 13.72
C TRP A 317 17.43 11.87 15.20
N THR A 318 18.51 11.32 15.76
CA THR A 318 18.92 11.47 17.17
C THR A 318 17.89 11.01 18.21
N LEU A 319 16.88 10.22 17.82
CA LEU A 319 15.73 9.85 18.65
C LEU A 319 16.02 8.73 19.67
N GLY A 320 17.23 8.15 19.66
CA GLY A 320 17.66 7.09 20.57
C GLY A 320 17.70 5.72 19.88
N SER A 321 17.91 4.67 20.69
CA SER A 321 18.18 3.26 20.34
C SER A 321 16.95 2.42 19.93
N GLY A 322 15.80 3.04 19.66
CA GLY A 322 14.65 2.33 19.08
C GLY A 322 15.03 1.73 17.72
N GLY A 323 14.59 0.51 17.42
CA GLY A 323 14.86 -0.14 16.12
C GLY A 323 14.09 0.51 14.97
N SER A 324 14.55 0.36 13.73
CA SER A 324 13.82 0.72 12.50
C SER A 324 12.55 -0.13 12.33
N GLY A 325 11.42 0.40 11.83
CA GLY A 325 10.17 -0.39 11.69
C GLY A 325 9.20 -0.01 10.56
N GLU A 326 8.24 -0.93 10.31
CA GLU A 326 6.97 -0.86 9.54
C GLU A 326 5.90 -1.78 10.22
N PRO A 327 4.62 -1.80 9.78
CA PRO A 327 3.53 -0.87 10.09
C PRO A 327 2.81 -1.22 11.42
N GLY A 328 2.62 -0.23 12.30
CA GLY A 328 1.87 -0.38 13.55
C GLY A 328 0.49 0.27 13.46
N GLY A 329 -0.56 -0.56 13.37
CA GLY A 329 -1.93 -0.14 13.61
C GLY A 329 -2.14 0.23 15.08
N SER A 330 -2.82 1.35 15.33
CA SER A 330 -3.27 1.69 16.68
C SER A 330 -4.65 1.09 16.94
N GLU A 331 -4.69 -0.05 17.64
CA GLU A 331 -5.87 -0.46 18.38
C GLU A 331 -5.58 -0.32 19.88
N ASP A 332 -6.05 0.80 20.44
CA ASP A 332 -6.16 1.01 21.87
C ASP A 332 -7.34 0.14 22.34
N THR A 333 -7.08 -1.11 22.73
CA THR A 333 -8.11 -1.96 23.33
C THR A 333 -8.39 -1.49 24.76
N GLY A 334 -9.50 -0.75 24.89
CA GLY A 334 -10.09 -0.44 26.18
C GLY A 334 -10.52 -1.72 26.89
N GLY A 335 -9.84 -2.03 27.99
CA GLY A 335 -10.28 -3.02 28.99
C GLY A 335 -10.94 -2.32 30.17
N SER A 336 -12.23 -2.60 30.38
CA SER A 336 -13.07 -2.10 31.45
C SER A 336 -13.04 -2.99 32.71
N GLY A 337 -13.33 -2.38 33.87
CA GLY A 337 -14.18 -2.97 34.92
C GLY A 337 -13.54 -3.90 35.97
N GLY A 338 -13.49 -3.45 37.23
CA GLY A 338 -13.14 -4.30 38.38
C GLY A 338 -13.13 -3.60 39.75
N THR A 339 -14.26 -3.01 40.13
CA THR A 339 -14.80 -2.71 41.48
C THR A 339 -13.92 -2.77 42.75
N GLY A 340 -13.97 -1.66 43.52
CA GLY A 340 -14.37 -1.70 44.94
C GLY A 340 -13.27 -1.50 46.00
N GLY A 341 -13.46 -0.50 46.88
CA GLY A 341 -12.88 -0.52 48.23
C GLY A 341 -12.30 0.80 48.74
N SER A 342 -13.14 1.56 49.41
CA SER A 342 -12.84 2.68 50.32
C SER A 342 -11.76 2.40 51.38
N GLY A 343 -11.03 3.44 51.81
CA GLY A 343 -10.34 3.42 53.11
C GLY A 343 -9.33 4.54 53.33
N GLU A 344 -9.74 5.57 54.06
CA GLU A 344 -8.93 6.63 54.67
C GLU A 344 -7.96 6.12 55.76
N SER A 345 -7.13 7.07 56.24
CA SER A 345 -6.27 7.09 57.45
C SER A 345 -4.86 6.50 57.26
N GLY A 346 -3.75 7.14 57.64
CA GLY A 346 -3.54 8.22 58.60
C GLY A 346 -3.08 7.64 59.94
N GLY A 347 -1.82 7.84 60.34
CA GLY A 347 -1.41 7.75 61.75
C GLY A 347 -0.21 6.85 62.11
N THR A 348 0.96 7.48 62.23
CA THR A 348 1.90 7.46 63.38
C THR A 348 2.18 6.18 64.19
N GLY A 349 3.50 5.94 64.39
CA GLY A 349 4.09 5.79 65.73
C GLY A 349 4.58 4.40 66.15
N GLY A 350 5.80 4.32 66.68
CA GLY A 350 6.24 3.18 67.49
C GLY A 350 7.75 2.89 67.47
N SER A 351 8.44 3.37 68.51
CA SER A 351 9.88 3.17 68.76
C SER A 351 10.25 1.81 69.34
N GLY A 352 11.53 1.44 69.23
CA GLY A 352 12.30 0.88 70.34
C GLY A 352 12.85 -0.54 70.16
N GLY A 353 14.13 -0.73 70.46
CA GLY A 353 14.71 -2.07 70.67
C GLY A 353 16.20 -2.21 70.35
N THR A 354 17.02 -2.03 71.38
CA THR A 354 18.49 -2.09 71.46
C THR A 354 19.14 -3.47 71.27
N GLY A 355 20.43 -3.48 70.87
CA GLY A 355 21.47 -4.32 71.51
C GLY A 355 22.35 -5.19 70.59
N GLY A 356 23.69 -5.08 70.71
CA GLY A 356 24.60 -6.19 70.40
C GLY A 356 25.94 -5.88 69.72
N THR A 357 26.89 -5.38 70.52
CA THR A 357 28.38 -5.34 70.42
C THR A 357 29.15 -6.35 69.55
N GLY A 358 30.32 -5.92 68.99
CA GLY A 358 31.59 -6.66 69.15
C GLY A 358 32.64 -6.67 68.01
N GLY A 359 33.74 -5.89 68.18
CA GLY A 359 35.14 -6.24 67.82
C GLY A 359 35.64 -6.02 66.37
N THR A 360 36.90 -5.67 66.03
CA THR A 360 38.03 -4.86 66.59
C THR A 360 39.19 -4.94 65.57
N GLY A 361 40.00 -3.88 65.46
CA GLY A 361 41.37 -3.82 64.86
C GLY A 361 41.43 -3.25 63.44
N GLY A 362 42.01 -2.09 63.12
CA GLY A 362 43.36 -1.54 63.41
C GLY A 362 44.21 -1.63 62.11
N THR A 363 45.01 -0.70 61.61
CA THR A 363 45.59 0.59 62.03
C THR A 363 46.37 1.20 60.83
N GLY A 364 46.54 2.54 60.79
CA GLY A 364 47.58 3.31 60.05
C GLY A 364 47.04 4.06 58.81
N GLY A 365 46.88 5.40 58.77
CA GLY A 365 47.84 6.50 59.04
C GLY A 365 48.54 6.83 57.71
N THR A 366 48.58 8.02 57.11
CA THR A 366 48.61 9.45 57.53
C THR A 366 48.31 10.29 56.26
N GLY A 367 47.47 11.32 56.24
CA GLY A 367 47.76 12.71 56.64
C GLY A 367 47.68 13.66 55.42
N GLY A 368 46.89 14.75 55.50
CA GLY A 368 46.93 15.83 54.50
C GLY A 368 45.62 16.62 54.27
N THR A 369 45.33 17.57 55.18
CA THR A 369 44.72 18.92 54.98
C THR A 369 43.54 19.15 54.00
N GLU A 370 42.39 19.57 54.57
CA GLU A 370 41.35 20.47 54.01
C GLU A 370 42.00 21.79 53.51
N GLU A 371 41.55 22.57 52.51
CA GLU A 371 40.34 22.80 51.67
C GLU A 371 40.79 23.82 50.55
N PRO A 372 39.97 24.40 49.64
CA PRO A 372 38.67 24.03 49.06
C PRO A 372 38.61 24.19 47.50
N GLY A 373 37.54 23.68 46.88
CA GLY A 373 36.95 24.29 45.67
C GLY A 373 37.24 23.64 44.31
N GLY A 374 36.20 23.01 43.73
CA GLY A 374 36.16 22.66 42.32
C GLY A 374 35.10 21.61 42.03
N SER A 375 33.89 22.04 41.66
CA SER A 375 32.88 21.15 41.08
C SER A 375 33.42 20.60 39.75
N GLY A 376 33.97 19.39 39.77
CA GLY A 376 34.37 18.66 38.58
C GLY A 376 33.15 18.42 37.69
N GLY A 377 33.21 18.92 36.46
CA GLY A 377 32.26 18.57 35.42
C GLY A 377 32.40 17.08 35.06
N ASP A 378 31.29 16.49 34.64
CA ASP A 378 31.22 15.15 34.04
C ASP A 378 32.02 15.13 32.72
N GLU A 379 33.33 14.97 32.79
CA GLU A 379 34.13 14.60 31.63
C GLU A 379 33.90 13.11 31.34
N THR A 380 33.24 12.83 30.21
CA THR A 380 33.07 11.46 29.71
C THR A 380 34.45 10.91 29.35
N PRO A 381 34.90 9.76 29.90
CA PRO A 381 36.23 9.27 29.58
C PRO A 381 36.31 8.80 28.13
N PRO A 382 37.48 8.94 27.51
CA PRO A 382 37.74 8.36 26.19
C PRO A 382 37.56 6.84 26.27
N HIS A 383 36.84 6.27 25.30
CA HIS A 383 36.59 4.82 25.11
C HIS A 383 35.49 4.15 25.97
N SER A 384 34.36 4.83 26.21
CA SER A 384 33.18 4.21 26.84
C SER A 384 32.26 3.48 25.83
N ILE A 385 31.49 2.48 26.29
CA ILE A 385 30.45 1.79 25.48
C ILE A 385 29.43 2.79 24.88
N ALA A 386 29.21 3.93 25.56
CA ALA A 386 28.38 5.03 25.08
C ALA A 386 28.93 5.67 23.79
N ALA A 387 30.25 5.68 23.59
CA ALA A 387 30.89 6.15 22.37
C ALA A 387 30.66 5.22 21.17
N LEU A 388 30.24 3.96 21.41
CA LEU A 388 29.89 2.99 20.38
C LEU A 388 28.40 3.06 19.99
N ASN A 389 27.63 4.00 20.54
CA ASN A 389 26.23 4.17 20.16
C ASN A 389 26.08 4.48 18.66
N GLY A 390 25.22 3.72 17.98
CA GLY A 390 24.99 3.77 16.54
C GLY A 390 26.16 3.23 15.70
N LYS A 391 27.20 2.66 16.31
CA LYS A 391 28.37 2.13 15.60
C LYS A 391 28.19 0.63 15.31
N LYS A 392 28.58 0.23 14.10
CA LYS A 392 28.91 -1.16 13.74
C LYS A 392 30.03 -1.72 14.60
N VAL A 393 29.77 -2.88 15.20
CA VAL A 393 30.66 -3.64 16.07
C VAL A 393 30.65 -5.13 15.70
N PHE A 394 31.72 -5.85 16.02
CA PHE A 394 31.73 -7.31 16.07
C PHE A 394 31.59 -7.75 17.52
N VAL A 395 31.04 -8.95 17.75
CA VAL A 395 31.03 -9.59 19.08
C VAL A 395 31.83 -10.89 18.99
N VAL A 396 32.92 -11.05 19.76
CA VAL A 396 34.01 -12.02 19.47
C VAL A 396 34.41 -12.85 20.68
N ASN A 397 34.17 -14.15 20.70
CA ASN A 397 34.78 -15.03 21.69
C ASN A 397 36.28 -15.24 21.45
N ASN A 398 37.13 -14.79 22.36
CA ASN A 398 38.57 -15.05 22.34
C ASN A 398 38.88 -16.26 23.23
N SER A 399 38.77 -17.48 22.66
CA SER A 399 39.08 -18.72 23.34
C SER A 399 40.53 -19.17 23.06
N ASN A 400 41.07 -20.09 23.85
CA ASN A 400 42.36 -20.72 23.57
C ASN A 400 42.36 -21.61 22.30
N TYR A 401 41.21 -21.78 21.65
CA TYR A 401 41.03 -22.58 20.44
C TYR A 401 40.79 -21.75 19.17
N GLY A 402 40.76 -20.41 19.28
CA GLY A 402 40.51 -19.51 18.15
C GLY A 402 39.52 -18.39 18.49
N GLN A 403 39.29 -17.50 17.53
CA GLN A 403 38.28 -16.44 17.62
C GLN A 403 36.95 -16.94 17.06
N HIS A 404 35.87 -16.74 17.82
CA HIS A 404 34.51 -17.10 17.39
C HIS A 404 33.65 -15.85 17.33
N TYR A 405 33.02 -15.56 16.20
CA TYR A 405 32.23 -14.34 16.05
C TYR A 405 30.74 -14.63 16.17
N LEU A 406 30.02 -13.74 16.85
CA LEU A 406 28.56 -13.78 16.87
C LEU A 406 28.06 -13.49 15.45
N THR A 407 27.08 -14.26 15.01
CA THR A 407 26.38 -14.08 13.75
C THR A 407 24.99 -14.68 13.86
N LEU A 408 24.21 -14.64 12.78
CA LEU A 408 22.93 -15.34 12.65
C LEU A 408 23.08 -16.55 11.74
N ASN A 409 22.50 -17.69 12.11
CA ASN A 409 22.39 -18.83 11.21
C ASN A 409 21.28 -18.60 10.13
N ALA A 410 21.00 -19.61 9.31
CA ALA A 410 19.96 -19.54 8.27
C ALA A 410 18.53 -19.38 8.83
N LYS A 411 18.30 -19.78 10.08
CA LYS A 411 17.03 -19.59 10.80
C LYS A 411 16.97 -18.27 11.57
N TYR A 412 17.93 -17.38 11.35
CA TYR A 412 18.10 -16.16 12.11
C TYR A 412 18.33 -16.39 13.61
N GLU A 413 18.82 -17.55 14.01
CA GLU A 413 19.20 -17.80 15.40
C GLU A 413 20.65 -17.35 15.60
N PRO A 414 20.97 -16.67 16.71
CA PRO A 414 22.32 -16.25 17.00
C PRO A 414 23.20 -17.46 17.31
N VAL A 415 24.34 -17.51 16.63
CA VAL A 415 25.33 -18.58 16.79
C VAL A 415 26.73 -17.98 16.87
N ALA A 416 27.65 -18.74 17.48
CA ALA A 416 29.07 -18.47 17.39
C ALA A 416 29.61 -19.15 16.13
N GLN A 417 30.35 -18.43 15.30
CA GLN A 417 30.98 -18.96 14.10
C GLN A 417 32.50 -18.83 14.19
N ASP A 418 33.19 -19.94 13.94
CA ASP A 418 34.64 -20.02 13.93
C ASP A 418 35.16 -19.41 12.61
N LEU A 419 35.90 -18.30 12.70
CA LEU A 419 36.43 -17.59 11.54
C LEU A 419 37.80 -16.99 11.84
N ASP A 420 38.70 -17.05 10.86
CA ASP A 420 40.00 -16.37 10.94
C ASP A 420 39.86 -14.83 10.90
N LYS A 421 38.81 -14.33 10.25
CA LYS A 421 38.50 -12.90 10.14
C LYS A 421 36.99 -12.66 9.99
N PRO A 422 36.39 -11.67 10.67
CA PRO A 422 34.98 -11.38 10.55
C PRO A 422 34.65 -10.62 9.25
N GLY A 423 33.44 -10.84 8.74
CA GLY A 423 32.89 -10.11 7.60
C GLY A 423 31.57 -9.42 7.94
N ALA A 424 30.83 -9.01 6.91
CA ALA A 424 29.53 -8.35 7.05
C ALA A 424 28.52 -9.13 7.90
N GLU A 425 28.48 -10.46 7.77
CA GLU A 425 27.60 -11.37 8.52
C GLU A 425 27.87 -11.42 10.03
N GLN A 426 29.02 -10.92 10.49
CA GLN A 426 29.37 -10.87 11.91
C GLN A 426 29.12 -9.47 12.50
N ALA A 427 28.74 -8.48 11.68
CA ALA A 427 28.58 -7.11 12.11
C ALA A 427 27.21 -6.86 12.75
N PHE A 428 27.20 -6.12 13.85
CA PHE A 428 26.01 -5.66 14.56
C PHE A 428 26.07 -4.14 14.76
N ILE A 429 24.94 -3.47 14.81
CA ILE A 429 24.83 -2.08 15.26
C ILE A 429 24.57 -2.09 16.76
N LEU A 430 25.40 -1.36 17.52
CA LEU A 430 25.24 -1.19 18.95
C LEU A 430 24.40 0.05 19.26
N ASN A 431 23.36 -0.12 20.04
CA ASN A 431 22.39 0.92 20.37
C ASN A 431 22.40 1.15 21.89
N TYR A 432 22.99 2.24 22.38
CA TYR A 432 23.20 2.52 23.81
C TYR A 432 22.21 3.56 24.36
N ASP A 433 21.59 3.22 25.48
CA ASP A 433 20.75 4.06 26.34
C ASP A 433 21.59 4.58 27.51
N THR A 434 21.99 5.85 27.40
CA THR A 434 22.82 6.55 28.39
C THR A 434 22.10 6.77 29.72
N LYS A 435 20.77 6.84 29.73
CA LYS A 435 19.99 7.13 30.94
C LYS A 435 19.90 5.92 31.85
N ASN A 436 19.74 4.75 31.25
CA ASN A 436 19.57 3.50 31.98
C ASN A 436 20.82 2.60 31.94
N ASN A 437 21.92 3.08 31.35
CA ASN A 437 23.21 2.39 31.24
C ASN A 437 23.07 1.00 30.60
N ARG A 438 22.37 0.99 29.47
CA ARG A 438 21.94 -0.22 28.77
C ARG A 438 22.26 -0.16 27.29
N PHE A 439 22.40 -1.30 26.62
CA PHE A 439 22.42 -1.32 25.15
C PHE A 439 21.65 -2.50 24.54
N ALA A 440 21.44 -2.41 23.22
CA ALA A 440 20.89 -3.46 22.37
C ALA A 440 21.82 -3.69 21.16
N LEU A 441 21.74 -4.90 20.58
CA LEU A 441 22.45 -5.27 19.36
C LEU A 441 21.45 -5.59 18.25
N VAL A 442 21.70 -5.02 17.08
CA VAL A 442 20.92 -5.24 15.86
C VAL A 442 21.83 -5.81 14.78
N HIS A 443 21.50 -6.95 14.20
CA HIS A 443 22.34 -7.56 13.16
C HIS A 443 22.41 -6.63 11.94
N ALA A 444 23.61 -6.24 11.52
CA ALA A 444 23.80 -5.18 10.54
C ALA A 444 23.37 -5.58 9.13
N VAL A 445 23.40 -6.87 8.78
CA VAL A 445 22.93 -7.35 7.47
C VAL A 445 21.41 -7.41 7.45
N THR A 446 20.80 -8.06 8.43
CA THR A 446 19.36 -8.36 8.42
C THR A 446 18.50 -7.31 9.09
N ALA A 447 19.06 -6.37 9.86
CA ALA A 447 18.35 -5.43 10.74
C ALA A 447 17.51 -6.07 11.87
N ARG A 448 17.72 -7.36 12.17
CA ARG A 448 17.00 -8.06 13.25
C ARG A 448 17.65 -7.83 14.62
N PRO A 449 16.88 -7.44 15.66
CA PRO A 449 17.39 -7.33 17.02
C PRO A 449 17.59 -8.69 17.69
N LEU A 450 18.55 -8.77 18.62
CA LEU A 450 18.74 -9.94 19.48
C LEU A 450 17.86 -9.89 20.74
N THR A 451 17.29 -11.05 21.12
CA THR A 451 16.39 -11.27 22.27
C THR A 451 16.73 -12.57 23.02
N LEU A 452 16.04 -12.87 24.13
CA LEU A 452 16.20 -14.13 24.88
C LEU A 452 15.16 -15.17 24.43
N ALA A 453 15.55 -16.44 24.29
CA ALA A 453 14.64 -17.53 24.02
C ALA A 453 13.72 -17.81 25.24
N THR A 454 12.41 -17.89 25.01
CA THR A 454 11.41 -18.25 26.04
C THR A 454 11.52 -19.71 26.48
N ALA A 455 12.08 -20.59 25.64
CA ALA A 455 12.31 -22.00 25.93
C ALA A 455 13.82 -22.29 26.05
N GLY A 456 14.26 -22.71 27.25
CA GLY A 456 15.67 -22.91 27.57
C GLY A 456 16.29 -21.62 28.13
N LYS A 457 16.37 -21.52 29.46
CA LYS A 457 16.58 -20.28 30.25
C LYS A 457 17.81 -19.41 29.95
N TYR A 458 18.65 -19.71 28.95
CA TYR A 458 19.96 -19.07 28.77
C TYR A 458 20.42 -18.87 27.31
N ALA A 459 19.56 -19.05 26.30
CA ALA A 459 19.93 -18.88 24.89
C ALA A 459 19.44 -17.53 24.33
N LEU A 460 20.25 -16.89 23.47
CA LEU A 460 19.82 -15.76 22.66
C LEU A 460 19.02 -16.28 21.45
N THR A 461 18.03 -15.52 20.99
CA THR A 461 17.30 -15.72 19.73
C THR A 461 17.18 -14.37 19.00
N THR A 462 16.65 -14.33 17.77
CA THR A 462 16.24 -13.04 17.16
C THR A 462 14.77 -12.76 17.45
N GLY A 463 14.47 -11.50 17.76
CA GLY A 463 13.10 -11.02 17.99
C GLY A 463 12.46 -10.48 16.71
N ALA A 464 11.13 -10.30 16.75
CA ALA A 464 10.46 -9.36 15.86
C ALA A 464 11.00 -7.94 16.13
N VAL A 465 10.86 -7.04 15.16
CA VAL A 465 11.17 -5.61 15.33
C VAL A 465 10.34 -5.06 16.50
N GLY A 466 10.92 -4.92 17.69
CA GLY A 466 10.22 -4.36 18.85
C GLY A 466 10.48 -5.03 20.20
N THR A 467 11.07 -6.23 20.26
CA THR A 467 11.58 -6.79 21.52
C THR A 467 13.10 -6.73 21.49
N ASN A 468 13.70 -5.90 22.36
CA ASN A 468 15.15 -5.74 22.45
C ASN A 468 15.64 -6.37 23.74
N PHE A 469 16.71 -7.15 23.66
CA PHE A 469 17.50 -7.41 24.85
C PHE A 469 18.11 -6.11 25.36
N THR A 470 18.03 -5.94 26.67
CA THR A 470 18.59 -4.79 27.37
C THR A 470 19.74 -5.28 28.23
N PHE A 471 20.95 -4.87 27.85
CA PHE A 471 22.21 -5.26 28.47
C PHE A 471 22.61 -4.21 29.52
N GLU A 472 22.47 -4.48 30.83
CA GLU A 472 22.89 -3.56 31.90
C GLU A 472 24.36 -3.69 32.23
N THR A 473 25.09 -2.58 32.40
CA THR A 473 26.45 -2.66 32.97
C THR A 473 26.38 -2.73 34.50
N THR A 474 27.23 -3.57 35.12
CA THR A 474 27.15 -3.89 36.56
C THR A 474 27.68 -2.80 37.51
N THR A 475 28.35 -1.75 37.01
CA THR A 475 28.88 -0.64 37.81
C THR A 475 28.73 0.69 37.07
N LYS A 476 28.50 1.79 37.82
CA LYS A 476 28.36 3.15 37.25
C LYS A 476 29.68 3.75 36.77
N ASP A 477 30.79 3.33 37.35
CA ASP A 477 32.12 3.89 37.09
C ASP A 477 32.99 2.91 36.29
N HIS A 478 33.84 3.49 35.45
CA HIS A 478 34.48 2.89 34.30
C HIS A 478 35.40 1.68 34.57
N PHE A 479 35.67 0.95 33.48
CA PHE A 479 36.80 0.04 33.23
C PHE A 479 36.74 -1.44 33.58
N HIS A 480 35.86 -1.91 34.47
CA HIS A 480 35.71 -3.35 34.76
C HIS A 480 34.26 -3.67 35.13
N GLY A 481 33.41 -3.92 34.13
CA GLY A 481 31.98 -4.16 34.35
C GLY A 481 31.45 -5.28 33.47
N GLY A 482 30.79 -6.25 34.08
CA GLY A 482 30.03 -7.28 33.39
C GLY A 482 28.71 -6.72 32.87
N ILE A 483 28.19 -7.30 31.80
CA ILE A 483 26.86 -6.96 31.29
C ILE A 483 25.85 -8.04 31.67
N ARG A 484 24.71 -7.63 32.25
CA ARG A 484 23.63 -8.49 32.74
C ARG A 484 22.39 -8.42 31.84
N ALA A 485 21.73 -9.58 31.68
CA ALA A 485 20.40 -9.72 31.09
C ALA A 485 19.28 -9.22 32.01
N VAL A 486 18.53 -8.19 31.61
CA VAL A 486 17.50 -7.56 32.47
C VAL A 486 16.30 -8.47 32.76
N GLU A 487 15.97 -9.44 31.89
CA GLU A 487 14.80 -10.31 32.10
C GLU A 487 15.05 -11.55 32.98
N SER A 488 16.27 -11.76 33.50
CA SER A 488 16.55 -12.92 34.39
C SER A 488 16.97 -12.49 35.80
N SER A 489 16.25 -12.98 36.80
CA SER A 489 16.48 -12.73 38.23
C SER A 489 17.73 -13.43 38.81
N ARG A 490 18.69 -13.88 37.98
CA ARG A 490 19.93 -14.55 38.43
C ARG A 490 21.20 -13.84 37.96
N THR A 491 22.20 -13.90 38.83
CA THR A 491 23.49 -13.17 38.86
C THR A 491 24.61 -13.80 38.02
N ASP A 492 24.32 -14.60 36.98
CA ASP A 492 25.30 -15.58 36.50
C ASP A 492 25.79 -15.42 35.04
N ASN A 493 25.28 -14.44 34.29
CA ASN A 493 25.76 -14.13 32.95
C ASN A 493 26.31 -12.70 32.93
N TYR A 494 27.63 -12.58 32.83
CA TYR A 494 28.35 -11.32 32.68
C TYR A 494 28.90 -11.28 31.27
N LEU A 495 28.90 -10.11 30.60
CA LEU A 495 29.76 -9.78 29.45
C LEU A 495 30.80 -8.75 29.94
N ASN A 496 32.01 -9.16 30.33
CA ASN A 496 32.96 -8.33 31.09
C ASN A 496 33.85 -7.42 30.22
N VAL A 497 33.66 -6.10 30.28
CA VAL A 497 34.48 -5.13 29.53
C VAL A 497 35.83 -4.91 30.21
N GLU A 498 36.97 -5.21 29.56
CA GLU A 498 38.31 -4.93 30.13
C GLU A 498 39.23 -4.23 29.12
N LYS A 499 39.96 -3.20 29.57
CA LYS A 499 40.95 -2.48 28.75
C LYS A 499 42.10 -3.39 28.37
N THR A 500 42.60 -3.27 27.15
CA THR A 500 44.06 -3.18 26.95
C THR A 500 44.37 -2.25 25.80
N THR A 501 45.01 -1.11 26.12
CA THR A 501 45.78 -0.21 25.23
C THR A 501 45.50 -0.28 23.72
N GLY A 502 44.57 0.55 23.19
CA GLY A 502 44.34 0.68 21.74
C GLY A 502 42.85 0.84 21.33
N GLU A 503 42.55 0.67 20.03
CA GLU A 503 41.21 0.75 19.39
C GLU A 503 40.28 -0.48 19.60
N GLU A 504 40.53 -1.33 20.60
CA GLU A 504 39.75 -2.55 20.85
C GLU A 504 39.17 -2.59 22.28
N VAL A 505 37.95 -3.11 22.42
CA VAL A 505 37.25 -3.27 23.70
C VAL A 505 36.94 -4.76 23.93
N ALA A 506 37.65 -5.39 24.86
CA ALA A 506 37.34 -6.76 25.27
C ALA A 506 36.02 -6.80 26.05
N LEU A 507 35.32 -7.94 26.04
CA LEU A 507 34.02 -8.27 26.64
C LEU A 507 34.12 -9.79 27.01
N LEU A 508 33.41 -10.34 28.02
CA LEU A 508 33.65 -11.71 28.58
C LEU A 508 32.38 -12.48 28.98
N LEU A 509 32.02 -13.66 28.44
CA LEU A 509 30.82 -14.44 28.88
C LEU A 509 31.11 -15.63 29.81
N GLY A 510 30.76 -15.58 31.11
CA GLY A 510 30.46 -16.80 31.89
C GLY A 510 31.19 -17.02 33.22
N LYS A 511 30.61 -17.95 34.00
CA LYS A 511 30.68 -18.10 35.47
C LYS A 511 32.06 -18.37 36.12
N PHE A 512 33.14 -18.54 35.35
CA PHE A 512 34.43 -19.06 35.87
C PHE A 512 35.70 -18.36 35.39
N ALA A 513 35.59 -17.26 34.65
CA ALA A 513 36.75 -16.64 34.03
C ALA A 513 37.29 -15.45 34.84
N LYS A 514 38.24 -15.72 35.73
CA LYS A 514 38.88 -14.68 36.55
C LYS A 514 39.98 -13.88 35.83
N ARG A 515 40.34 -14.17 34.56
CA ARG A 515 41.51 -13.59 33.86
C ARG A 515 41.35 -13.55 32.32
N LYS A 516 42.00 -12.58 31.67
CA LYS A 516 42.26 -12.52 30.21
C LYS A 516 42.82 -13.86 29.70
N GLY A 517 42.23 -14.43 28.65
CA GLY A 517 42.57 -15.77 28.12
C GLY A 517 41.74 -16.95 28.66
N SER A 518 40.55 -16.68 29.23
CA SER A 518 39.61 -17.74 29.65
C SER A 518 38.70 -18.19 28.50
N LYS A 519 38.33 -19.48 28.47
CA LYS A 519 37.58 -20.17 27.39
C LYS A 519 36.15 -19.65 27.12
N SER A 520 35.74 -18.55 27.75
CA SER A 520 34.38 -18.03 27.64
C SER A 520 34.35 -16.49 27.45
N LEU A 521 35.49 -15.84 27.22
CA LEU A 521 35.59 -14.39 27.01
C LEU A 521 35.01 -13.97 25.63
N TRP A 522 34.07 -13.02 25.52
CA TRP A 522 33.34 -12.56 24.33
C TRP A 522 33.42 -11.05 24.13
N GLU A 523 34.30 -10.51 23.29
CA GLU A 523 34.74 -9.13 23.05
C GLU A 523 33.84 -8.25 22.14
N VAL A 524 33.88 -6.91 22.24
CA VAL A 524 33.27 -6.00 21.24
C VAL A 524 34.34 -5.18 20.55
N SER A 525 34.59 -5.47 19.28
CA SER A 525 35.54 -4.72 18.46
C SER A 525 34.83 -3.89 17.41
N SER A 526 35.54 -2.91 16.86
CA SER A 526 35.02 -2.05 15.80
C SER A 526 34.76 -2.85 14.52
N ALA A 527 33.56 -2.68 13.94
CA ALA A 527 33.22 -3.18 12.60
C ALA A 527 32.98 -2.02 11.62
N GLN A 528 33.58 -0.85 11.88
CA GLN A 528 33.40 0.34 11.03
C GLN A 528 33.95 0.15 9.61
N SER A 529 34.93 -0.74 9.45
CA SER A 529 35.52 -1.10 8.15
C SER A 529 34.56 -1.84 7.23
N ILE A 530 33.48 -2.43 7.75
CA ILE A 530 32.43 -3.06 6.94
C ILE A 530 31.66 -1.96 6.21
N SER A 531 31.77 -1.90 4.89
CA SER A 531 31.06 -0.93 4.07
C SER A 531 29.58 -1.29 3.93
N GLU A 532 28.77 -0.34 3.46
CA GLU A 532 27.37 -0.64 3.12
C GLU A 532 27.28 -1.65 1.97
N ALA A 533 28.20 -1.59 1.02
CA ALA A 533 28.29 -2.56 -0.08
C ALA A 533 28.56 -3.98 0.41
N ASP A 534 29.42 -4.15 1.44
CA ASP A 534 29.66 -5.46 2.06
C ASP A 534 28.39 -6.00 2.73
N LEU A 535 27.62 -5.13 3.39
CA LEU A 535 26.34 -5.49 3.99
C LEU A 535 25.30 -5.86 2.91
N THR A 536 25.23 -5.10 1.82
CA THR A 536 24.33 -5.40 0.68
C THR A 536 24.68 -6.74 0.04
N ALA A 537 25.97 -7.02 -0.17
CA ALA A 537 26.43 -8.28 -0.75
C ALA A 537 26.07 -9.47 0.14
N ALA A 538 26.24 -9.36 1.46
CA ALA A 538 25.84 -10.38 2.40
C ALA A 538 24.30 -10.57 2.45
N ALA A 539 23.55 -9.47 2.45
CA ALA A 539 22.08 -9.51 2.44
C ALA A 539 21.54 -10.18 1.16
N ARG A 540 22.15 -9.86 0.02
CA ARG A 540 21.89 -10.51 -1.26
C ARG A 540 22.16 -12.01 -1.21
N ALA A 541 23.32 -12.42 -0.69
CA ALA A 541 23.65 -13.85 -0.58
C ALA A 541 22.64 -14.61 0.29
N ARG A 542 22.16 -14.00 1.39
CA ARG A 542 21.08 -14.58 2.19
C ARG A 542 19.76 -14.69 1.41
N PHE A 543 19.40 -13.66 0.64
CA PHE A 543 18.19 -13.68 -0.18
C PHE A 543 18.26 -14.76 -1.27
N GLU A 544 19.40 -14.88 -1.96
CA GLU A 544 19.64 -15.91 -2.98
C GLU A 544 19.62 -17.34 -2.40
N ALA A 545 19.88 -17.48 -1.09
CA ALA A 545 19.80 -18.76 -0.38
C ALA A 545 18.39 -19.11 0.13
N LEU A 546 17.41 -18.22 0.01
CA LEU A 546 16.02 -18.51 0.38
C LEU A 546 15.41 -19.52 -0.61
N PRO A 547 14.42 -20.34 -0.18
CA PRO A 547 13.70 -21.24 -1.09
C PRO A 547 13.14 -20.46 -2.28
N ALA A 548 13.03 -21.04 -3.48
CA ALA A 548 12.36 -20.35 -4.59
C ALA A 548 10.88 -20.10 -4.29
N ALA A 549 10.29 -19.09 -4.94
CA ALA A 549 8.85 -18.87 -4.86
C ALA A 549 8.11 -20.09 -5.42
N PRO A 550 7.13 -20.66 -4.69
CA PRO A 550 6.32 -21.76 -5.21
C PRO A 550 5.52 -21.31 -6.44
N GLU A 551 5.51 -22.13 -7.48
CA GLU A 551 4.67 -21.91 -8.66
C GLU A 551 3.30 -22.56 -8.39
N SER A 552 2.22 -21.76 -8.39
CA SER A 552 0.87 -22.32 -8.33
C SER A 552 -0.19 -21.42 -8.98
N ASP A 553 -1.17 -22.04 -9.63
CA ASP A 553 -2.33 -21.39 -10.22
C ASP A 553 -3.62 -21.60 -9.41
N ASP A 554 -3.55 -22.35 -8.31
CA ASP A 554 -4.69 -22.59 -7.43
C ASP A 554 -4.81 -21.45 -6.41
N PHE A 555 -6.05 -21.15 -6.03
CA PHE A 555 -6.30 -20.24 -4.92
C PHE A 555 -6.08 -20.98 -3.60
N GLY A 556 -5.37 -20.36 -2.66
CA GLY A 556 -5.15 -20.85 -1.29
C GLY A 556 -3.75 -21.42 -1.10
N VAL A 557 -2.91 -21.24 -2.11
CA VAL A 557 -1.52 -21.68 -2.12
C VAL A 557 -0.63 -20.51 -2.48
N PRO A 558 0.57 -20.42 -1.88
CA PRO A 558 1.52 -19.39 -2.26
C PRO A 558 1.97 -19.60 -3.71
N ALA A 559 1.93 -18.55 -4.53
CA ALA A 559 2.21 -18.60 -5.98
C ALA A 559 3.37 -17.69 -6.42
N GLY A 560 3.93 -16.92 -5.48
CA GLY A 560 4.87 -15.85 -5.78
C GLY A 560 5.27 -15.10 -4.52
N TYR A 561 6.15 -14.11 -4.67
CA TYR A 561 6.41 -13.16 -3.59
C TYR A 561 5.11 -12.46 -3.21
N ASN A 562 4.98 -12.15 -1.92
CA ASN A 562 3.88 -11.34 -1.43
C ASN A 562 3.77 -10.06 -2.28
N HIS A 563 2.55 -9.67 -2.65
CA HIS A 563 2.29 -8.50 -3.48
C HIS A 563 2.91 -7.22 -2.88
N GLU A 564 2.92 -7.10 -1.55
CA GLU A 564 3.55 -5.99 -0.83
C GLU A 564 5.08 -5.95 -0.98
N LEU A 565 5.70 -7.07 -1.38
CA LEU A 565 7.15 -7.25 -1.51
C LEU A 565 7.59 -7.49 -2.96
N GLN A 566 6.64 -7.48 -3.90
CA GLN A 566 6.89 -7.95 -5.26
C GLN A 566 7.91 -7.06 -5.98
N LYS A 567 7.81 -5.75 -5.79
CA LYS A 567 8.72 -4.76 -6.36
C LYS A 567 10.16 -4.96 -5.87
N GLU A 568 10.33 -5.13 -4.56
CA GLU A 568 11.64 -5.34 -3.91
C GLU A 568 12.23 -6.68 -4.36
N ALA A 569 11.39 -7.72 -4.46
CA ALA A 569 11.83 -9.04 -4.89
C ALA A 569 12.24 -9.09 -6.38
N GLU A 570 11.54 -8.37 -7.26
CA GLU A 570 11.90 -8.19 -8.66
C GLU A 570 13.22 -7.42 -8.80
N ALA A 571 13.39 -6.33 -8.04
CA ALA A 571 14.65 -5.59 -7.98
C ALA A 571 15.80 -6.46 -7.47
N ALA A 572 15.55 -7.31 -6.46
CA ALA A 572 16.53 -8.24 -5.91
C ALA A 572 16.96 -9.31 -6.91
N LYS A 573 16.01 -9.90 -7.65
CA LYS A 573 16.27 -10.85 -8.75
C LYS A 573 17.07 -10.22 -9.89
N ALA A 574 16.78 -8.96 -10.21
CA ALA A 574 17.51 -8.21 -11.24
C ALA A 574 18.91 -7.72 -10.77
N GLY A 575 19.27 -7.92 -9.50
CA GLY A 575 20.53 -7.43 -8.93
C GLY A 575 20.57 -5.91 -8.74
N HIS A 576 19.40 -5.27 -8.66
CA HIS A 576 19.24 -3.82 -8.50
C HIS A 576 18.72 -3.42 -7.11
N ALA A 577 18.42 -4.38 -6.23
CA ALA A 577 18.00 -4.11 -4.86
C ALA A 577 19.12 -3.50 -4.01
N ASN A 578 18.73 -2.55 -3.17
CA ASN A 578 19.61 -1.95 -2.16
C ASN A 578 19.53 -2.74 -0.82
N LEU A 579 20.33 -2.35 0.18
CA LEU A 579 20.37 -3.03 1.48
C LEU A 579 19.02 -3.01 2.22
N GLY A 580 18.25 -1.93 2.10
CA GLY A 580 16.90 -1.80 2.68
C GLY A 580 15.93 -2.81 2.07
N ASP A 581 15.92 -2.91 0.74
CA ASP A 581 15.06 -3.86 0.01
C ASP A 581 15.37 -5.32 0.45
N TYR A 582 16.66 -5.69 0.52
CA TYR A 582 17.05 -7.01 1.00
C TYR A 582 16.64 -7.23 2.47
N ARG A 583 16.74 -6.23 3.35
CA ARG A 583 16.29 -6.35 4.74
C ARG A 583 14.79 -6.58 4.85
N MET A 584 13.98 -5.90 4.04
CA MET A 584 12.52 -6.14 3.98
C MET A 584 12.22 -7.59 3.58
N LEU A 585 12.88 -8.08 2.53
CA LEU A 585 12.71 -9.45 2.04
C LEU A 585 13.16 -10.49 3.08
N LEU A 586 14.30 -10.28 3.74
CA LEU A 586 14.82 -11.18 4.77
C LEU A 586 13.96 -11.16 6.04
N HIS A 587 13.39 -10.02 6.42
CA HIS A 587 12.40 -9.92 7.49
C HIS A 587 11.16 -10.74 7.17
N ALA A 588 10.58 -10.53 5.99
CA ALA A 588 9.42 -11.28 5.55
C ALA A 588 9.69 -12.78 5.48
N ALA A 589 10.89 -13.19 5.05
CA ALA A 589 11.31 -14.59 5.03
C ALA A 589 11.38 -15.19 6.45
N ALA A 590 11.97 -14.47 7.40
CA ALA A 590 12.05 -14.90 8.80
C ALA A 590 10.67 -15.07 9.45
N GLU A 591 9.66 -14.36 8.94
CA GLU A 591 8.31 -14.29 9.49
C GLU A 591 7.31 -15.14 8.72
N GLY A 592 7.78 -15.91 7.71
CA GLY A 592 6.92 -16.74 6.87
C GLY A 592 6.01 -15.96 5.91
N ARG A 593 6.26 -14.66 5.71
CA ARG A 593 5.45 -13.73 4.89
C ARG A 593 6.05 -13.39 3.53
N LEU A 594 7.19 -13.99 3.18
CA LEU A 594 7.89 -13.72 1.92
C LEU A 594 7.03 -14.07 0.70
N TYR A 595 6.24 -15.15 0.80
CA TYR A 595 5.36 -15.60 -0.26
C TYR A 595 3.92 -15.22 0.03
N GLY A 596 3.21 -14.79 -1.02
CA GLY A 596 1.81 -14.40 -0.94
C GLY A 596 0.89 -15.47 -1.51
N VAL A 597 -0.30 -15.58 -0.93
CA VAL A 597 -1.39 -16.41 -1.45
C VAL A 597 -1.86 -15.84 -2.78
N ASN A 598 -2.11 -16.71 -3.76
CA ASN A 598 -2.59 -16.32 -5.10
C ASN A 598 -3.92 -15.53 -5.02
N MET A 599 -3.98 -14.22 -5.28
CA MET A 599 -5.27 -13.50 -5.19
C MET A 599 -6.08 -13.60 -6.50
N PRO A 600 -7.43 -13.59 -6.44
CA PRO A 600 -8.24 -13.44 -7.65
C PRO A 600 -7.89 -12.16 -8.40
N LYS A 601 -7.86 -12.25 -9.73
CA LYS A 601 -7.57 -11.14 -10.64
C LYS A 601 -8.81 -10.82 -11.46
N THR A 602 -8.90 -9.58 -11.94
CA THR A 602 -9.94 -9.19 -12.91
C THR A 602 -10.00 -10.20 -14.05
N GLY A 603 -11.19 -10.71 -14.31
CA GLY A 603 -11.45 -11.77 -15.29
C GLY A 603 -11.69 -13.13 -14.64
N ASP A 604 -11.19 -13.40 -13.45
CA ASP A 604 -11.31 -14.74 -12.87
C ASP A 604 -12.78 -15.14 -12.65
N PHE A 605 -13.11 -16.37 -13.08
CA PHE A 605 -14.32 -17.06 -12.68
C PHE A 605 -14.05 -17.89 -11.43
N LEU A 606 -14.90 -17.74 -10.43
CA LEU A 606 -14.70 -18.20 -9.07
C LEU A 606 -15.92 -18.98 -8.58
N GLN A 607 -15.68 -20.04 -7.82
CA GLN A 607 -16.63 -20.64 -6.90
C GLN A 607 -16.25 -20.20 -5.49
N VAL A 608 -17.24 -19.76 -4.71
CA VAL A 608 -17.07 -19.56 -3.28
C VAL A 608 -17.55 -20.82 -2.58
N LYS A 609 -16.64 -21.54 -1.92
CA LYS A 609 -16.87 -22.89 -1.38
C LYS A 609 -16.86 -22.92 0.14
N THR A 610 -17.51 -23.93 0.70
CA THR A 610 -17.32 -24.32 2.10
C THR A 610 -15.85 -24.63 2.37
N ASN A 611 -15.40 -24.45 3.62
CA ASN A 611 -14.00 -24.67 4.01
C ASN A 611 -13.49 -26.09 3.70
N ASP A 612 -14.35 -27.11 3.71
CA ASP A 612 -14.01 -28.49 3.32
C ASP A 612 -14.03 -28.73 1.78
N GLY A 613 -14.46 -27.74 1.01
CA GLY A 613 -14.53 -27.77 -0.45
C GLY A 613 -15.72 -28.55 -1.04
N THR A 614 -16.63 -29.06 -0.20
CA THR A 614 -17.70 -29.99 -0.62
C THR A 614 -18.90 -29.29 -1.25
N MET A 615 -19.19 -28.04 -0.88
CA MET A 615 -20.32 -27.26 -1.41
C MET A 615 -19.88 -25.89 -1.90
N SER A 616 -20.65 -25.31 -2.81
CA SER A 616 -20.46 -23.95 -3.35
C SER A 616 -21.66 -23.08 -3.02
N ILE A 617 -21.42 -21.77 -2.89
CA ILE A 617 -22.49 -20.78 -2.84
C ILE A 617 -23.11 -20.66 -4.23
N SER A 618 -24.44 -20.74 -4.27
CA SER A 618 -25.24 -20.59 -5.48
C SER A 618 -26.36 -19.58 -5.26
N ALA A 619 -26.70 -18.89 -6.35
CA ALA A 619 -27.91 -18.09 -6.42
C ALA A 619 -29.15 -18.98 -6.38
N GLN A 620 -30.13 -18.63 -5.57
CA GLN A 620 -31.44 -19.28 -5.52
C GLN A 620 -32.54 -18.23 -5.46
N ALA A 621 -33.54 -18.38 -6.34
CA ALA A 621 -34.66 -17.44 -6.39
C ALA A 621 -35.60 -17.74 -5.22
N GLU A 622 -35.87 -16.73 -4.40
CA GLU A 622 -36.93 -16.80 -3.38
C GLU A 622 -38.25 -16.28 -3.97
N ASN A 623 -38.17 -15.22 -4.78
CA ASN A 623 -39.26 -14.65 -5.59
C ASN A 623 -38.66 -13.81 -6.75
N ALA A 624 -39.50 -13.08 -7.50
CA ALA A 624 -39.07 -12.34 -8.70
C ALA A 624 -38.04 -11.23 -8.42
N ASP A 625 -38.06 -10.65 -7.21
CA ASP A 625 -37.29 -9.46 -6.86
C ASP A 625 -36.21 -9.72 -5.77
N ASP A 626 -36.14 -10.95 -5.23
CA ASP A 626 -35.18 -11.33 -4.19
C ASP A 626 -34.47 -12.66 -4.49
N MET A 627 -33.14 -12.58 -4.59
CA MET A 627 -32.26 -13.71 -4.84
C MET A 627 -31.34 -13.95 -3.65
N ARG A 628 -31.61 -15.03 -2.92
CA ARG A 628 -30.77 -15.46 -1.79
C ARG A 628 -29.58 -16.28 -2.27
N LEU A 629 -28.56 -16.30 -1.43
CA LEU A 629 -27.40 -17.16 -1.58
C LEU A 629 -27.55 -18.40 -0.68
N THR A 630 -27.43 -19.58 -1.28
CA THR A 630 -27.51 -20.87 -0.58
C THR A 630 -26.37 -21.80 -0.95
N LEU A 631 -26.14 -22.83 -0.15
CA LEU A 631 -25.16 -23.88 -0.47
C LEU A 631 -25.74 -24.96 -1.39
N THR A 632 -24.98 -25.31 -2.42
CA THR A 632 -25.27 -26.42 -3.33
C THR A 632 -24.04 -27.30 -3.54
N SER A 633 -24.27 -28.60 -3.76
CA SER A 633 -23.27 -29.52 -4.29
C SER A 633 -23.13 -29.42 -5.82
N ASP A 634 -24.09 -28.76 -6.48
CA ASP A 634 -24.16 -28.73 -7.94
C ASP A 634 -23.30 -27.58 -8.50
N ALA A 635 -22.27 -27.94 -9.26
CA ALA A 635 -21.43 -26.98 -9.97
C ALA A 635 -22.14 -26.52 -11.27
N ASN A 636 -23.15 -25.67 -11.13
CA ASN A 636 -23.87 -25.04 -12.25
C ASN A 636 -23.54 -23.54 -12.38
N GLU A 637 -24.10 -22.88 -13.40
CA GLU A 637 -23.87 -21.45 -13.69
C GLU A 637 -24.25 -20.51 -12.52
N ASN A 638 -25.21 -20.90 -11.67
CA ASN A 638 -25.61 -20.11 -10.50
C ASN A 638 -24.63 -20.22 -9.34
N ALA A 639 -23.72 -21.19 -9.35
CA ALA A 639 -22.65 -21.35 -8.36
C ALA A 639 -21.34 -20.63 -8.74
N VAL A 640 -21.32 -19.94 -9.89
CA VAL A 640 -20.11 -19.30 -10.42
C VAL A 640 -20.25 -17.78 -10.37
N PHE A 641 -19.16 -17.12 -9.96
CA PHE A 641 -19.03 -15.67 -9.92
C PHE A 641 -17.88 -15.21 -10.79
N TYR A 642 -18.07 -14.11 -11.50
CA TYR A 642 -17.03 -13.40 -12.23
C TYR A 642 -16.56 -12.21 -11.40
N PHE A 643 -15.23 -12.05 -11.30
CA PHE A 643 -14.62 -10.90 -10.64
C PHE A 643 -14.17 -9.85 -11.66
N ASP A 644 -14.75 -8.65 -11.62
CA ASP A 644 -14.40 -7.56 -12.53
C ASP A 644 -13.21 -6.70 -12.03
N GLY A 645 -12.70 -6.98 -10.83
CA GLY A 645 -11.68 -6.18 -10.14
C GLY A 645 -12.20 -5.43 -8.92
N ALA A 646 -13.51 -5.23 -8.81
CA ALA A 646 -14.15 -4.56 -7.68
C ALA A 646 -15.45 -5.24 -7.21
N HIS A 647 -16.11 -6.04 -8.04
CA HIS A 647 -17.42 -6.61 -7.80
C HIS A 647 -17.44 -8.10 -8.15
N LEU A 648 -18.30 -8.85 -7.47
CA LEU A 648 -18.65 -10.22 -7.84
C LEU A 648 -20.01 -10.24 -8.55
N VAL A 649 -19.99 -10.74 -9.78
CA VAL A 649 -21.18 -10.89 -10.63
C VAL A 649 -21.49 -12.36 -10.78
N ASN A 650 -22.68 -12.79 -10.38
CA ASN A 650 -23.08 -14.18 -10.54
C ASN A 650 -23.30 -14.49 -12.04
N PHE A 651 -22.65 -15.53 -12.55
CA PHE A 651 -22.64 -15.85 -13.97
C PHE A 651 -24.02 -16.30 -14.50
N GLY A 652 -24.69 -17.16 -13.74
CA GLY A 652 -26.01 -17.69 -14.08
C GLY A 652 -27.11 -16.63 -14.06
N THR A 653 -27.11 -15.72 -13.09
CA THR A 653 -28.17 -14.71 -12.99
C THR A 653 -27.82 -13.39 -13.68
N GLY A 654 -26.53 -13.07 -13.82
CA GLY A 654 -26.05 -11.77 -14.28
C GLY A 654 -26.26 -10.65 -13.26
N TRP A 655 -26.51 -10.99 -11.99
CA TRP A 655 -26.77 -10.07 -10.89
C TRP A 655 -25.53 -9.92 -10.01
N THR A 656 -25.44 -8.78 -9.32
CA THR A 656 -24.28 -8.44 -8.49
C THR A 656 -24.54 -8.70 -7.03
N LEU A 657 -23.49 -9.03 -6.28
CA LEU A 657 -23.56 -9.20 -4.83
C LEU A 657 -24.05 -7.92 -4.14
N GLN A 658 -24.92 -8.09 -3.14
CA GLN A 658 -25.43 -7.02 -2.29
C GLN A 658 -25.48 -7.45 -0.82
N HIS A 659 -25.10 -6.53 0.07
CA HIS A 659 -25.39 -6.63 1.49
C HIS A 659 -26.59 -5.74 1.85
N LYS A 660 -27.66 -6.33 2.39
CA LYS A 660 -28.83 -5.59 2.89
C LYS A 660 -28.61 -5.24 4.35
N ALA A 661 -28.41 -3.94 4.65
CA ALA A 661 -28.02 -3.45 5.97
C ALA A 661 -29.05 -3.74 7.08
N ASP A 662 -30.33 -3.94 6.73
CA ASP A 662 -31.41 -4.08 7.71
C ASP A 662 -31.56 -5.51 8.27
N ASP A 663 -31.06 -6.53 7.56
CA ASP A 663 -31.27 -7.96 7.91
C ASP A 663 -29.98 -8.80 8.03
N ASN A 664 -28.79 -8.23 7.84
CA ASN A 664 -27.49 -8.96 7.80
C ASN A 664 -27.40 -10.08 6.74
N ILE A 665 -28.33 -10.08 5.77
CA ILE A 665 -28.42 -11.05 4.69
C ILE A 665 -27.54 -10.60 3.52
N VAL A 666 -26.80 -11.56 2.97
CA VAL A 666 -26.10 -11.40 1.71
C VAL A 666 -26.95 -11.99 0.60
N SER A 667 -27.21 -11.19 -0.43
CA SER A 667 -28.11 -11.52 -1.53
C SER A 667 -27.52 -11.08 -2.85
N LEU A 668 -28.21 -11.38 -3.94
CA LEU A 668 -27.94 -10.78 -5.25
C LEU A 668 -28.97 -9.68 -5.52
N ALA A 669 -28.48 -8.54 -5.99
CA ALA A 669 -29.31 -7.42 -6.39
C ALA A 669 -29.62 -7.42 -7.87
N ALA A 670 -30.85 -7.03 -8.19
CA ALA A 670 -31.26 -6.74 -9.55
C ALA A 670 -30.41 -5.60 -10.17
N PRO A 671 -30.30 -5.53 -11.51
CA PRO A 671 -29.54 -4.51 -12.25
C PRO A 671 -29.80 -3.04 -11.88
N THR A 672 -30.93 -2.74 -11.25
CA THR A 672 -31.34 -1.39 -10.82
C THR A 672 -30.59 -0.88 -9.59
N THR A 673 -29.86 -1.74 -8.89
CA THR A 673 -29.18 -1.40 -7.63
C THR A 673 -27.67 -1.29 -7.86
N ALA A 674 -27.02 -0.34 -7.17
CA ALA A 674 -25.58 -0.20 -7.24
C ALA A 674 -24.87 -1.46 -6.69
N PRO A 675 -23.86 -2.00 -7.40
CA PRO A 675 -23.14 -3.19 -6.96
C PRO A 675 -22.31 -2.92 -5.70
N THR A 676 -22.18 -3.92 -4.84
CA THR A 676 -21.33 -3.82 -3.63
C THR A 676 -19.89 -4.15 -3.97
N THR A 677 -18.95 -3.30 -3.55
CA THR A 677 -17.52 -3.55 -3.73
C THR A 677 -17.06 -4.70 -2.83
N VAL A 678 -16.29 -5.62 -3.42
CA VAL A 678 -15.72 -6.79 -2.76
C VAL A 678 -14.20 -6.62 -2.67
N LYS A 679 -13.65 -6.94 -1.50
CA LYS A 679 -12.22 -7.10 -1.24
C LYS A 679 -11.95 -8.55 -0.86
N PHE A 680 -10.84 -9.08 -1.34
CA PHE A 680 -10.34 -10.37 -0.88
C PHE A 680 -9.27 -10.14 0.19
N GLY A 681 -9.35 -10.92 1.26
CA GLY A 681 -8.37 -10.88 2.35
C GLY A 681 -7.88 -12.27 2.71
N THR A 682 -6.86 -12.33 3.54
CA THR A 682 -6.33 -13.58 4.11
C THR A 682 -6.83 -13.79 5.54
N ALA A 683 -7.16 -15.03 5.89
CA ALA A 683 -7.36 -15.51 7.26
C ALA A 683 -6.20 -16.46 7.66
N PRO A 684 -6.02 -16.79 8.95
CA PRO A 684 -5.02 -17.76 9.38
C PRO A 684 -5.10 -19.09 8.59
N HIS A 685 -3.95 -19.73 8.38
CA HIS A 685 -3.80 -20.98 7.62
C HIS A 685 -4.09 -20.89 6.11
N ASP A 686 -3.67 -19.79 5.46
CA ASP A 686 -3.75 -19.61 3.99
C ASP A 686 -5.17 -19.66 3.39
N LYS A 687 -6.19 -19.27 4.17
CA LYS A 687 -7.59 -19.24 3.74
C LYS A 687 -8.00 -17.86 3.24
N TYR A 688 -8.90 -17.79 2.25
CA TYR A 688 -9.48 -16.51 1.81
C TYR A 688 -10.61 -16.05 2.70
N THR A 689 -10.82 -14.74 2.71
CA THR A 689 -12.08 -14.13 3.10
C THR A 689 -12.60 -13.31 1.93
N VAL A 690 -13.91 -13.43 1.66
CA VAL A 690 -14.63 -12.52 0.76
C VAL A 690 -15.25 -11.45 1.64
N GLN A 691 -14.73 -10.24 1.56
CA GLN A 691 -15.16 -9.10 2.36
C GLN A 691 -15.94 -8.15 1.48
N MET A 692 -17.15 -7.78 1.89
CA MET A 692 -17.97 -6.79 1.20
C MET A 692 -17.85 -5.45 1.94
N ALA A 693 -17.61 -4.39 1.19
CA ALA A 693 -17.59 -3.03 1.72
C ALA A 693 -19.03 -2.50 1.81
N THR A 694 -19.55 -2.29 3.02
CA THR A 694 -20.97 -1.93 3.22
C THR A 694 -21.12 -0.55 3.87
N GLY A 695 -20.35 0.43 3.40
CA GLY A 695 -20.28 1.80 3.97
C GLY A 695 -19.04 2.03 4.86
N GLU A 696 -18.96 3.21 5.46
CA GLU A 696 -17.71 3.78 6.04
C GLU A 696 -17.08 2.99 7.20
N ASP A 697 -17.84 2.16 7.93
CA ASP A 697 -17.31 1.42 9.11
C ASP A 697 -17.62 -0.08 9.14
N ASN A 698 -18.32 -0.63 8.14
CA ASN A 698 -18.78 -2.02 8.16
C ASN A 698 -18.17 -2.84 7.01
N VAL A 699 -17.27 -3.76 7.37
CA VAL A 699 -16.79 -4.82 6.47
C VAL A 699 -17.54 -6.10 6.80
N ALA A 700 -18.54 -6.43 6.00
CA ALA A 700 -19.24 -7.71 6.10
C ALA A 700 -18.33 -8.80 5.52
N THR A 701 -17.99 -9.83 6.30
CA THR A 701 -17.29 -11.01 5.75
C THR A 701 -18.32 -12.05 5.39
N LEU A 702 -18.29 -12.54 4.15
CA LEU A 702 -19.17 -13.61 3.70
C LEU A 702 -18.91 -14.87 4.55
N ARG A 703 -19.94 -15.38 5.23
CA ARG A 703 -19.88 -16.55 6.11
C ARG A 703 -21.14 -17.39 5.97
N LEU A 704 -21.12 -18.60 6.51
CA LEU A 704 -22.35 -19.39 6.71
C LEU A 704 -23.11 -18.89 7.95
N HIS A 705 -24.44 -18.99 7.93
CA HIS A 705 -25.27 -18.79 9.13
C HIS A 705 -24.81 -19.74 10.25
N ALA A 706 -25.03 -19.35 11.51
CA ALA A 706 -24.51 -19.83 12.80
C ALA A 706 -24.18 -21.33 13.02
N LYS A 707 -24.53 -22.24 12.12
CA LYS A 707 -24.12 -23.66 12.08
C LYS A 707 -23.85 -24.10 10.64
N ALA A 708 -22.80 -24.90 10.41
CA ALA A 708 -22.48 -25.48 9.09
C ALA A 708 -23.61 -26.33 8.44
N THR A 709 -24.66 -26.67 9.18
CA THR A 709 -25.87 -27.35 8.66
C THR A 709 -26.86 -26.41 7.98
N ASP A 710 -26.79 -25.10 8.28
CA ASP A 710 -27.69 -24.11 7.71
C ASP A 710 -27.13 -23.67 6.35
N ARG A 711 -27.87 -23.98 5.29
CA ARG A 711 -27.43 -23.73 3.91
C ARG A 711 -27.51 -22.25 3.49
N GLN A 712 -27.61 -21.31 4.42
CA GLN A 712 -27.76 -19.88 4.15
C GLN A 712 -26.44 -19.13 4.38
N VAL A 713 -26.25 -18.05 3.62
CA VAL A 713 -25.04 -17.22 3.63
C VAL A 713 -25.34 -15.83 4.21
N GLU A 714 -24.47 -15.33 5.09
CA GLU A 714 -24.68 -14.10 5.86
C GLU A 714 -23.43 -13.21 5.92
N GLY A 715 -23.64 -11.95 6.36
CA GLY A 715 -22.64 -10.88 6.33
C GLY A 715 -22.08 -10.46 7.69
N THR A 716 -22.65 -10.88 8.82
CA THR A 716 -22.26 -10.36 10.15
C THR A 716 -21.46 -11.31 11.05
N PRO A 717 -20.69 -10.77 12.01
CA PRO A 717 -19.84 -11.55 12.92
C PRO A 717 -20.56 -12.25 14.09
N THR A 718 -21.87 -12.08 14.26
CA THR A 718 -22.59 -12.63 15.41
C THR A 718 -22.63 -14.16 15.31
N ASP A 719 -21.89 -14.82 16.21
CA ASP A 719 -21.82 -16.26 16.52
C ASP A 719 -20.82 -17.19 15.80
N VAL A 720 -19.87 -16.68 15.01
CA VAL A 720 -18.86 -17.55 14.34
C VAL A 720 -17.42 -17.09 14.53
N LYS A 721 -17.09 -16.43 15.64
CA LYS A 721 -15.73 -15.89 15.85
C LYS A 721 -14.67 -16.98 16.04
N ASP A 722 -15.09 -18.22 16.36
CA ASP A 722 -14.21 -19.34 16.73
C ASP A 722 -14.56 -20.68 16.06
N ASP A 723 -15.36 -20.69 14.98
CA ASP A 723 -15.69 -21.92 14.23
C ASP A 723 -15.11 -21.89 12.79
N ASP A 724 -13.90 -22.43 12.65
CA ASP A 724 -13.17 -22.58 11.39
C ASP A 724 -13.95 -23.32 10.29
N THR A 725 -15.03 -24.04 10.64
CA THR A 725 -15.86 -24.80 9.68
C THR A 725 -16.87 -23.95 8.92
N ALA A 726 -17.26 -22.80 9.47
CA ALA A 726 -18.23 -21.88 8.85
C ALA A 726 -17.58 -20.78 7.98
N HIS A 727 -16.27 -20.86 7.80
CA HIS A 727 -15.53 -20.05 6.84
C HIS A 727 -15.69 -20.55 5.41
N LEU A 728 -15.56 -19.63 4.45
CA LEU A 728 -15.66 -19.90 3.03
C LEU A 728 -14.30 -19.68 2.36
N GLN A 729 -14.02 -20.46 1.32
CA GLN A 729 -12.80 -20.37 0.51
C GLN A 729 -13.12 -20.11 -0.96
N LEU A 730 -12.10 -19.75 -1.74
CA LEU A 730 -12.25 -19.49 -3.17
C LEU A 730 -11.65 -20.63 -3.98
N GLN A 731 -12.31 -20.98 -5.08
CA GLN A 731 -11.78 -21.91 -6.08
C GLN A 731 -11.90 -21.30 -7.47
N ARG A 732 -10.83 -21.39 -8.26
CA ARG A 732 -10.84 -20.95 -9.66
C ARG A 732 -11.65 -21.93 -10.52
N VAL A 733 -12.54 -21.39 -11.35
CA VAL A 733 -13.37 -22.15 -12.30
C VAL A 733 -12.70 -22.11 -13.67
N LYS A 734 -12.18 -23.26 -14.11
CA LYS A 734 -11.48 -23.39 -15.40
C LYS A 734 -12.42 -23.73 -16.57
N ILE A 735 -13.60 -24.25 -16.27
CA ILE A 735 -14.61 -24.66 -17.26
C ILE A 735 -15.95 -24.13 -16.79
N LEU A 736 -16.63 -23.40 -17.68
CA LEU A 736 -17.97 -22.88 -17.48
C LEU A 736 -18.96 -23.73 -18.27
N SER A 737 -20.20 -23.77 -17.77
CA SER A 737 -21.32 -24.42 -18.44
C SER A 737 -22.44 -23.41 -18.61
N LEU A 738 -23.07 -23.39 -19.78
CA LEU A 738 -24.26 -22.60 -20.08
C LEU A 738 -25.34 -23.52 -20.65
N THR A 739 -26.56 -23.45 -20.15
CA THR A 739 -27.65 -24.33 -20.63
C THR A 739 -28.44 -23.66 -21.75
N THR A 740 -28.69 -24.39 -22.85
CA THR A 740 -29.61 -23.92 -23.90
C THR A 740 -31.07 -24.01 -23.46
N ASP A 741 -31.92 -23.15 -24.01
CA ASP A 741 -33.37 -23.23 -23.85
C ASP A 741 -34.01 -24.44 -24.55
N ALA A 742 -35.34 -24.55 -24.46
CA ALA A 742 -36.13 -25.62 -25.05
C ALA A 742 -36.09 -25.64 -26.60
N GLN A 743 -35.62 -24.57 -27.23
CA GLN A 743 -35.42 -24.48 -28.69
C GLN A 743 -33.95 -24.72 -29.09
N GLY A 744 -33.06 -24.95 -28.12
CA GLY A 744 -31.64 -25.21 -28.36
C GLY A 744 -30.79 -23.94 -28.50
N TYR A 745 -31.27 -22.78 -28.06
CA TYR A 745 -30.49 -21.54 -28.09
C TYR A 745 -29.97 -21.15 -26.71
N ALA A 746 -28.79 -20.54 -26.68
CA ALA A 746 -28.28 -19.79 -25.55
C ALA A 746 -27.65 -18.49 -26.06
N ALA A 747 -27.44 -17.50 -25.20
CA ALA A 747 -26.75 -16.28 -25.55
C ALA A 747 -25.78 -15.90 -24.44
N ILE A 748 -24.59 -15.43 -24.82
CA ILE A 748 -23.57 -15.01 -23.86
C ILE A 748 -22.78 -13.81 -24.36
N TYR A 749 -22.51 -12.87 -23.46
CA TYR A 749 -21.43 -11.91 -23.62
C TYR A 749 -20.16 -12.48 -22.97
N ALA A 750 -19.11 -12.69 -23.76
CA ALA A 750 -17.86 -13.25 -23.29
C ALA A 750 -16.90 -12.13 -22.84
N PRO A 751 -16.65 -11.93 -21.53
CA PRO A 751 -15.74 -10.87 -21.06
C PRO A 751 -14.28 -11.13 -21.46
N MET A 752 -13.95 -12.38 -21.76
CA MET A 752 -12.66 -12.83 -22.29
C MET A 752 -12.88 -13.84 -23.41
N ALA A 753 -11.82 -14.20 -24.12
CA ALA A 753 -11.93 -15.19 -25.17
C ALA A 753 -12.29 -16.56 -24.58
N MET A 754 -13.24 -17.25 -25.23
CA MET A 754 -13.73 -18.55 -24.78
C MET A 754 -13.83 -19.53 -25.94
N GLU A 755 -13.27 -20.72 -25.75
CA GLU A 755 -13.54 -21.85 -26.63
C GLU A 755 -14.89 -22.47 -26.26
N VAL A 756 -15.68 -22.79 -27.28
CA VAL A 756 -17.03 -23.33 -27.18
C VAL A 756 -17.04 -24.75 -27.70
N LYS A 757 -17.65 -25.64 -26.94
CA LYS A 757 -17.91 -27.01 -27.35
C LYS A 757 -19.41 -27.26 -27.43
N ASP A 758 -19.81 -28.13 -28.35
CA ASP A 758 -21.18 -28.64 -28.49
C ASP A 758 -22.24 -27.58 -28.89
N ALA A 759 -21.80 -26.45 -29.48
CA ALA A 759 -22.68 -25.43 -30.05
C ALA A 759 -22.08 -24.74 -31.28
N LYS A 760 -22.94 -24.18 -32.12
CA LYS A 760 -22.58 -23.28 -33.23
C LYS A 760 -22.72 -21.82 -32.81
N LEU A 761 -21.85 -20.97 -33.32
CA LEU A 761 -21.81 -19.52 -33.02
C LEU A 761 -22.51 -18.71 -34.10
N TYR A 762 -23.30 -17.72 -33.70
CA TYR A 762 -23.97 -16.77 -34.59
C TYR A 762 -23.84 -15.34 -34.08
N ALA A 763 -23.64 -14.41 -35.02
CA ALA A 763 -23.79 -12.97 -34.83
C ALA A 763 -25.16 -12.52 -35.34
N VAL A 764 -25.66 -11.39 -34.83
CA VAL A 764 -26.87 -10.76 -35.35
C VAL A 764 -26.47 -9.66 -36.33
N ASN A 765 -26.89 -9.75 -37.59
CA ASN A 765 -26.48 -8.79 -38.63
C ASN A 765 -27.61 -7.87 -39.12
N GLY A 766 -28.81 -8.00 -38.58
CA GLY A 766 -29.93 -7.19 -39.04
C GLY A 766 -31.18 -7.34 -38.19
N PHE A 767 -31.97 -6.28 -38.18
CA PHE A 767 -33.22 -6.15 -37.45
C PHE A 767 -34.29 -5.55 -38.36
N ASN A 768 -35.47 -6.16 -38.42
CA ASN A 768 -36.64 -5.65 -39.12
C ASN A 768 -37.83 -5.61 -38.16
N ASP A 769 -38.21 -4.39 -37.77
CA ASP A 769 -39.30 -4.10 -36.84
C ASP A 769 -40.68 -4.42 -37.41
N GLU A 770 -40.95 -4.04 -38.66
CA GLU A 770 -42.22 -4.27 -39.35
C GLU A 770 -42.60 -5.76 -39.42
N LYS A 771 -41.60 -6.63 -39.57
CA LYS A 771 -41.79 -8.08 -39.71
C LYS A 771 -41.46 -8.87 -38.45
N ALA A 772 -40.96 -8.22 -37.42
CA ALA A 772 -40.49 -8.87 -36.21
C ALA A 772 -39.43 -9.96 -36.49
N LEU A 773 -38.41 -9.65 -37.30
CA LEU A 773 -37.36 -10.60 -37.70
C LEU A 773 -35.95 -10.12 -37.36
N VAL A 774 -35.09 -11.07 -36.98
CA VAL A 774 -33.66 -10.88 -36.73
C VAL A 774 -32.83 -11.81 -37.62
N GLY A 775 -31.85 -11.24 -38.33
CA GLY A 775 -30.92 -11.97 -39.17
C GLY A 775 -29.75 -12.56 -38.38
N LEU A 776 -29.39 -13.81 -38.67
CA LEU A 776 -28.26 -14.50 -38.06
C LEU A 776 -27.19 -14.85 -39.10
N THR A 777 -25.92 -14.57 -38.78
CA THR A 777 -24.76 -14.97 -39.57
C THR A 777 -23.89 -15.92 -38.76
N PRO A 778 -23.53 -17.11 -39.28
CA PRO A 778 -22.60 -18.01 -38.61
C PRO A 778 -21.25 -17.34 -38.40
N ILE A 779 -20.66 -17.53 -37.21
CA ILE A 779 -19.27 -17.17 -36.93
C ILE A 779 -18.42 -18.42 -37.19
N GLU A 780 -17.35 -18.28 -37.98
CA GLU A 780 -16.44 -19.40 -38.27
C GLU A 780 -15.59 -19.78 -37.05
N GLY A 781 -15.36 -21.08 -36.89
CA GLY A 781 -14.62 -21.63 -35.75
C GLY A 781 -15.49 -21.85 -34.52
N ASN A 782 -14.83 -22.09 -33.39
CA ASN A 782 -15.46 -22.41 -32.11
C ASN A 782 -14.99 -21.49 -30.97
N THR A 783 -14.34 -20.36 -31.27
CA THR A 783 -13.83 -19.42 -30.27
C THR A 783 -14.61 -18.12 -30.32
N ILE A 784 -15.17 -17.71 -29.19
CA ILE A 784 -15.75 -16.38 -28.99
C ILE A 784 -14.62 -15.43 -28.61
N PRO A 785 -14.38 -14.34 -29.36
CA PRO A 785 -13.39 -13.34 -28.97
C PRO A 785 -13.77 -12.61 -27.68
N ALA A 786 -12.77 -12.08 -26.97
CA ALA A 786 -12.99 -11.25 -25.79
C ALA A 786 -13.88 -10.03 -26.10
N GLY A 787 -14.79 -9.70 -25.19
CA GLY A 787 -15.71 -8.58 -25.32
C GLY A 787 -16.81 -8.77 -26.37
N THR A 788 -17.08 -10.01 -26.80
CA THR A 788 -18.03 -10.30 -27.88
C THR A 788 -19.31 -10.95 -27.35
N ALA A 789 -20.45 -10.42 -27.78
CA ALA A 789 -21.76 -11.02 -27.56
C ALA A 789 -22.13 -11.96 -28.71
N VAL A 790 -22.57 -13.18 -28.41
CA VAL A 790 -22.94 -14.17 -29.43
C VAL A 790 -24.21 -14.91 -29.08
N LEU A 791 -24.89 -15.43 -30.11
CA LEU A 791 -25.91 -16.45 -29.97
C LEU A 791 -25.28 -17.83 -30.22
N LEU A 792 -25.62 -18.78 -29.36
CA LEU A 792 -25.20 -20.17 -29.41
C LEU A 792 -26.38 -21.04 -29.82
N ALA A 793 -26.18 -21.98 -30.74
CA ALA A 793 -27.18 -22.99 -31.09
C ALA A 793 -26.62 -24.40 -30.87
N GLY A 794 -27.25 -25.15 -29.97
CA GLY A 794 -26.88 -26.50 -29.56
C GLY A 794 -28.08 -27.44 -29.50
N MET A 795 -27.95 -28.54 -28.74
CA MET A 795 -29.09 -29.44 -28.47
C MET A 795 -30.04 -28.80 -27.46
N PRO A 796 -31.37 -28.89 -27.63
CA PRO A 796 -32.35 -28.36 -26.67
C PRO A 796 -32.13 -28.85 -25.23
N ASN A 797 -32.23 -27.93 -24.26
CA ASN A 797 -32.03 -28.18 -22.84
C ASN A 797 -30.68 -28.88 -22.50
N ALA A 798 -29.64 -28.67 -23.30
CA ALA A 798 -28.31 -29.25 -23.08
C ALA A 798 -27.30 -28.21 -22.59
N ALA A 799 -26.30 -28.69 -21.86
CA ALA A 799 -25.16 -27.90 -21.42
C ALA A 799 -24.18 -27.66 -22.58
N ILE A 800 -23.77 -26.41 -22.76
CA ILE A 800 -22.69 -25.95 -23.62
C ILE A 800 -21.48 -25.73 -22.75
N THR A 801 -20.35 -26.34 -23.12
CA THR A 801 -19.08 -26.14 -22.40
C THR A 801 -18.36 -24.93 -22.95
N LEU A 802 -17.94 -24.05 -22.05
CA LEU A 802 -17.16 -22.86 -22.36
C LEU A 802 -15.83 -22.93 -21.60
N THR A 803 -14.70 -22.78 -22.29
CA THR A 803 -13.37 -22.81 -21.69
C THR A 803 -12.65 -21.51 -21.97
N PRO A 804 -12.35 -20.69 -20.95
CA PRO A 804 -11.48 -19.53 -21.10
C PRO A 804 -10.18 -19.87 -21.83
N THR A 805 -9.79 -19.03 -22.78
CA THR A 805 -8.60 -19.26 -23.60
C THR A 805 -7.85 -17.95 -23.88
N SER A 806 -6.54 -18.05 -24.12
CA SER A 806 -5.71 -16.92 -24.57
C SER A 806 -5.63 -16.81 -26.09
N THR A 807 -6.27 -17.72 -26.82
CA THR A 807 -6.31 -17.71 -28.29
C THR A 807 -7.01 -16.44 -28.79
N THR A 808 -6.34 -15.71 -29.67
CA THR A 808 -6.88 -14.48 -30.26
C THR A 808 -7.59 -14.79 -31.57
N THR A 809 -8.90 -14.51 -31.61
CA THR A 809 -9.73 -14.54 -32.82
C THR A 809 -10.34 -13.15 -33.04
N ALA A 810 -10.56 -12.77 -34.30
CA ALA A 810 -11.15 -11.47 -34.63
C ALA A 810 -12.65 -11.45 -34.31
N ALA A 811 -13.14 -10.33 -33.76
CA ALA A 811 -14.58 -10.10 -33.58
C ALA A 811 -15.31 -10.12 -34.94
N PRO A 812 -16.56 -10.61 -34.98
CA PRO A 812 -17.37 -10.56 -36.19
C PRO A 812 -17.53 -9.11 -36.67
N ALA A 813 -17.32 -8.87 -37.98
CA ALA A 813 -17.33 -7.53 -38.56
C ALA A 813 -18.69 -6.82 -38.43
N GLU A 814 -19.78 -7.57 -38.48
CA GLU A 814 -21.14 -7.09 -38.24
C GLU A 814 -21.80 -7.91 -37.14
N ASN A 815 -22.07 -7.26 -36.01
CA ASN A 815 -22.84 -7.85 -34.92
C ASN A 815 -23.58 -6.76 -34.14
N LEU A 816 -24.91 -6.83 -34.14
CA LEU A 816 -25.79 -5.91 -33.43
C LEU A 816 -26.06 -6.37 -31.99
N LEU A 817 -25.68 -7.60 -31.63
CA LEU A 817 -25.68 -8.00 -30.22
C LEU A 817 -24.57 -7.27 -29.49
N THR A 818 -24.94 -6.71 -28.35
CA THR A 818 -24.01 -6.12 -27.40
C THR A 818 -24.27 -6.67 -26.00
N GLY A 819 -23.43 -6.33 -25.05
CA GLY A 819 -23.51 -6.82 -23.68
C GLY A 819 -22.37 -6.28 -22.82
N GLY A 820 -22.32 -6.76 -21.58
CA GLY A 820 -21.28 -6.39 -20.65
C GLY A 820 -21.07 -7.44 -19.56
N ALA A 821 -19.92 -7.36 -18.90
CA ALA A 821 -19.61 -8.17 -17.71
C ALA A 821 -20.28 -7.64 -16.43
N MET A 822 -20.87 -6.45 -16.51
CA MET A 822 -21.62 -5.79 -15.44
C MET A 822 -23.04 -5.45 -15.91
N PRO A 823 -24.01 -5.38 -15.00
CA PRO A 823 -25.33 -4.86 -15.33
C PRO A 823 -25.24 -3.44 -15.91
N THR A 824 -26.11 -3.11 -16.85
CA THR A 824 -26.07 -1.82 -17.57
C THR A 824 -27.46 -1.22 -17.66
N ALA A 825 -27.59 0.08 -17.43
CA ALA A 825 -28.82 0.84 -17.69
C ALA A 825 -28.77 1.42 -19.11
N LEU A 826 -29.80 1.15 -19.91
CA LEU A 826 -29.94 1.72 -21.25
C LEU A 826 -30.44 3.17 -21.21
N ALA A 827 -30.21 3.90 -22.31
CA ALA A 827 -30.74 5.25 -22.48
C ALA A 827 -32.28 5.26 -22.54
N ASP A 828 -32.90 6.37 -22.14
CA ASP A 828 -34.36 6.50 -22.01
C ASP A 828 -35.14 6.25 -23.32
N ASP A 829 -34.49 6.46 -24.46
CA ASP A 829 -35.06 6.26 -25.80
C ASP A 829 -34.77 4.86 -26.37
N GLN A 830 -34.19 3.96 -25.57
CA GLN A 830 -33.83 2.61 -25.99
C GLN A 830 -34.61 1.53 -25.25
N VAL A 831 -34.81 0.40 -25.94
CA VAL A 831 -35.31 -0.85 -25.38
C VAL A 831 -34.38 -2.01 -25.76
N ALA A 832 -34.24 -2.98 -24.87
CA ALA A 832 -33.52 -4.21 -25.13
C ALA A 832 -34.45 -5.31 -25.66
N PHE A 833 -33.93 -6.12 -26.57
CA PHE A 833 -34.44 -7.45 -26.85
C PHE A 833 -33.41 -8.48 -26.39
N THR A 834 -33.82 -9.47 -25.59
CA THR A 834 -32.95 -10.54 -25.09
C THR A 834 -33.48 -11.90 -25.49
N LEU A 835 -32.62 -12.91 -25.60
CA LEU A 835 -33.05 -14.28 -25.90
C LEU A 835 -33.99 -14.82 -24.82
N ASP A 836 -35.14 -15.32 -25.24
CA ASP A 836 -36.06 -16.13 -24.44
C ASP A 836 -36.78 -17.13 -25.36
N ASN A 837 -36.66 -18.41 -25.03
CA ASN A 837 -37.29 -19.55 -25.71
C ASN A 837 -37.20 -19.50 -27.26
N GLY A 838 -35.99 -19.33 -27.79
CA GLY A 838 -35.71 -19.30 -29.23
C GLY A 838 -36.12 -18.04 -29.98
N MET A 839 -36.47 -16.96 -29.27
CA MET A 839 -36.81 -15.65 -29.85
C MET A 839 -36.11 -14.53 -29.08
N MET A 840 -35.98 -13.35 -29.69
CA MET A 840 -35.53 -12.16 -28.99
C MET A 840 -36.76 -11.41 -28.46
N VAL A 841 -36.97 -11.39 -27.16
CA VAL A 841 -38.16 -10.82 -26.51
C VAL A 841 -37.86 -9.43 -25.98
N ARG A 842 -38.76 -8.48 -26.27
CA ARG A 842 -38.68 -7.09 -25.81
C ARG A 842 -38.72 -7.06 -24.27
N GLN A 843 -37.76 -6.39 -23.66
CA GLN A 843 -37.69 -6.22 -22.21
C GLN A 843 -38.51 -5.01 -21.77
N GLU A 844 -39.19 -5.13 -20.64
CA GLU A 844 -39.90 -4.00 -20.01
C GLU A 844 -38.93 -3.09 -19.23
N SER A 845 -37.92 -3.70 -18.59
CA SER A 845 -36.85 -2.97 -17.91
C SER A 845 -35.81 -2.46 -18.91
N ARG A 846 -35.29 -1.26 -18.65
CA ARG A 846 -34.12 -0.70 -19.34
C ARG A 846 -32.79 -1.19 -18.74
N ASP A 847 -32.85 -1.84 -17.58
CA ASP A 847 -31.68 -2.33 -16.87
C ASP A 847 -31.44 -3.80 -17.25
N VAL A 848 -30.37 -4.03 -18.01
CA VAL A 848 -30.02 -5.32 -18.58
C VAL A 848 -28.98 -6.04 -17.72
N ARG A 849 -29.12 -7.35 -17.63
CA ARG A 849 -28.30 -8.23 -16.79
C ARG A 849 -26.91 -8.43 -17.39
N ALA A 850 -25.90 -8.62 -16.55
CA ALA A 850 -24.57 -9.00 -17.00
C ALA A 850 -24.59 -10.35 -17.73
N PHE A 851 -23.63 -10.56 -18.64
CA PHE A 851 -23.47 -11.77 -19.46
C PHE A 851 -24.64 -12.12 -20.37
N ARG A 852 -25.76 -11.36 -20.35
CA ARG A 852 -26.93 -11.57 -21.19
C ARG A 852 -26.89 -10.60 -22.36
N PRO A 853 -26.53 -11.06 -23.58
CA PRO A 853 -26.58 -10.23 -24.76
C PRO A 853 -27.96 -9.66 -25.00
N TYR A 854 -27.96 -8.44 -25.52
CA TYR A 854 -29.16 -7.78 -25.95
C TYR A 854 -28.94 -7.08 -27.30
N LEU A 855 -30.03 -6.96 -28.03
CA LEU A 855 -30.14 -6.08 -29.20
C LEU A 855 -30.86 -4.81 -28.75
N THR A 856 -30.30 -3.63 -29.03
CA THR A 856 -30.94 -2.35 -28.74
C THR A 856 -31.80 -1.89 -29.91
N ALA A 857 -32.96 -1.31 -29.61
CA ALA A 857 -33.81 -0.62 -30.57
C ALA A 857 -34.38 0.66 -29.94
N ASN A 858 -34.92 1.56 -30.75
CA ASN A 858 -35.63 2.73 -30.24
C ASN A 858 -36.97 2.32 -29.60
N THR A 859 -37.41 3.03 -28.57
CA THR A 859 -38.69 2.79 -27.88
C THR A 859 -39.92 2.88 -28.79
N THR A 860 -39.81 3.51 -29.96
CA THR A 860 -40.86 3.52 -31.00
C THR A 860 -41.14 2.14 -31.59
N VAL A 861 -40.24 1.16 -31.45
CA VAL A 861 -40.49 -0.19 -31.93
C VAL A 861 -41.43 -0.93 -30.97
N THR A 862 -42.60 -1.30 -31.50
CA THR A 862 -43.69 -1.94 -30.75
C THR A 862 -43.71 -3.48 -30.86
N ALA A 863 -42.81 -4.08 -31.64
CA ALA A 863 -42.75 -5.53 -31.80
C ALA A 863 -42.47 -6.21 -30.43
N PRO A 864 -43.30 -7.16 -29.98
CA PRO A 864 -43.13 -7.79 -28.65
C PRO A 864 -41.99 -8.83 -28.63
N ASN A 865 -41.75 -9.48 -29.75
CA ASN A 865 -40.68 -10.46 -29.93
C ASN A 865 -40.18 -10.43 -31.37
N LEU A 866 -38.99 -10.98 -31.61
CA LEU A 866 -38.36 -11.08 -32.91
C LEU A 866 -37.93 -12.52 -33.15
N GLN A 867 -38.33 -13.07 -34.30
CA GLN A 867 -38.00 -14.44 -34.69
C GLN A 867 -36.67 -14.49 -35.44
N PHE A 868 -35.90 -15.55 -35.21
CA PHE A 868 -34.66 -15.79 -35.93
C PHE A 868 -34.93 -16.25 -37.36
N LEU A 869 -34.34 -15.55 -38.32
CA LEU A 869 -34.32 -15.98 -39.72
C LEU A 869 -33.07 -16.84 -39.97
N ILE A 870 -33.19 -18.15 -39.75
CA ILE A 870 -32.07 -19.08 -39.96
C ILE A 870 -32.08 -19.62 -41.38
N GLY A 871 -31.03 -19.30 -42.13
CA GLY A 871 -30.68 -20.01 -43.35
C GLY A 871 -31.69 -19.89 -44.49
N LYS A 872 -31.66 -18.76 -45.21
CA LYS A 872 -31.84 -18.61 -46.68
C LYS A 872 -32.14 -17.14 -46.99
N VAL A 873 -31.10 -16.36 -47.25
CA VAL A 873 -30.94 -15.34 -48.31
C VAL A 873 -29.80 -14.43 -47.86
N THR A 874 -28.56 -14.76 -48.24
CA THR A 874 -27.35 -13.98 -47.98
C THR A 874 -27.21 -12.76 -48.91
N GLY A 875 -28.29 -12.01 -49.13
CA GLY A 875 -28.26 -10.87 -50.04
C GLY A 875 -29.59 -10.13 -50.23
N LEU A 876 -30.36 -9.92 -49.16
CA LEU A 876 -31.49 -9.01 -49.18
C LEU A 876 -31.01 -7.61 -48.80
N GLN A 877 -30.75 -6.78 -49.79
CA GLN A 877 -30.61 -5.33 -49.58
C GLN A 877 -32.01 -4.72 -49.64
N TRP A 878 -32.46 -4.13 -48.54
CA TRP A 878 -33.79 -3.50 -48.45
C TRP A 878 -33.81 -2.22 -49.27
N MET A 879 -34.65 -2.14 -50.32
CA MET A 879 -34.78 -0.96 -51.16
C MET A 879 -35.89 -0.02 -50.67
N THR A 880 -35.63 1.28 -50.72
CA THR A 880 -36.63 2.34 -50.48
C THR A 880 -37.70 2.39 -51.59
N PRO A 881 -38.92 2.91 -51.33
CA PRO A 881 -40.08 2.84 -52.24
C PRO A 881 -39.96 3.53 -53.62
N SER A 882 -38.81 4.08 -53.98
CA SER A 882 -38.62 4.98 -55.13
C SER A 882 -38.18 4.32 -56.44
N GLN A 883 -38.17 2.99 -56.57
CA GLN A 883 -37.69 2.29 -57.79
C GLN A 883 -38.73 1.37 -58.45
N LYS A 884 -39.96 1.86 -58.66
CA LYS A 884 -41.10 1.07 -59.19
C LYS A 884 -41.08 0.77 -60.71
N GLU A 885 -40.09 1.23 -61.48
CA GLU A 885 -40.15 1.15 -62.95
C GLU A 885 -39.16 0.19 -63.62
N THR A 886 -38.31 -0.51 -62.86
CA THR A 886 -37.31 -1.43 -63.44
C THR A 886 -37.84 -2.86 -63.68
N PRO A 887 -37.45 -3.54 -64.77
CA PRO A 887 -37.88 -4.92 -65.06
C PRO A 887 -37.49 -5.92 -63.95
N ILE A 888 -38.43 -6.79 -63.58
CA ILE A 888 -38.22 -7.90 -62.64
C ILE A 888 -37.89 -9.17 -63.43
N TYR A 889 -36.95 -9.98 -62.95
CA TYR A 889 -36.53 -11.26 -63.52
C TYR A 889 -36.69 -12.39 -62.50
N ASP A 890 -36.98 -13.62 -62.94
CA ASP A 890 -36.84 -14.81 -62.08
C ASP A 890 -35.36 -15.24 -61.98
N LEU A 891 -35.06 -16.21 -61.11
CA LEU A 891 -33.69 -16.72 -60.95
C LEU A 891 -33.14 -17.47 -62.19
N SER A 892 -33.97 -17.70 -63.21
CA SER A 892 -33.53 -18.22 -64.51
C SER A 892 -33.21 -17.11 -65.52
N GLY A 893 -33.32 -15.83 -65.12
CA GLY A 893 -33.06 -14.68 -65.97
C GLY A 893 -34.22 -14.30 -66.89
N ARG A 894 -35.42 -14.86 -66.70
CA ARG A 894 -36.60 -14.50 -67.50
C ARG A 894 -37.32 -13.32 -66.89
N ARG A 895 -37.67 -12.33 -67.71
CA ARG A 895 -38.46 -11.15 -67.27
C ARG A 895 -39.87 -11.59 -66.86
N VAL A 896 -40.31 -11.17 -65.68
CA VAL A 896 -41.60 -11.52 -65.09
C VAL A 896 -42.44 -10.26 -64.95
N LYS A 897 -43.70 -10.32 -65.41
CA LYS A 897 -44.65 -9.19 -65.33
C LYS A 897 -45.47 -9.18 -64.04
N VAL A 898 -45.61 -10.36 -63.41
CA VAL A 898 -46.38 -10.55 -62.18
C VAL A 898 -45.57 -11.47 -61.28
N THR A 899 -45.34 -11.03 -60.06
CA THR A 899 -44.60 -11.78 -59.05
C THR A 899 -45.57 -12.59 -58.18
N ILE A 900 -45.11 -13.73 -57.69
CA ILE A 900 -45.89 -14.65 -56.85
C ILE A 900 -45.30 -14.59 -55.44
N SER A 901 -46.15 -14.36 -54.44
CA SER A 901 -45.77 -14.33 -53.03
C SER A 901 -44.97 -15.58 -52.65
N GLY A 902 -43.87 -15.39 -51.92
CA GLY A 902 -42.96 -16.46 -51.47
C GLY A 902 -41.93 -16.92 -52.50
N ARG A 903 -41.85 -16.31 -53.69
CA ARG A 903 -40.80 -16.59 -54.70
C ARG A 903 -39.71 -15.51 -54.73
N ILE A 904 -38.50 -15.90 -55.13
CA ILE A 904 -37.32 -15.02 -55.26
C ILE A 904 -37.17 -14.53 -56.69
N TYR A 905 -36.92 -13.24 -56.84
CA TYR A 905 -36.75 -12.51 -58.09
C TYR A 905 -35.49 -11.65 -58.07
N LEU A 906 -35.11 -11.11 -59.23
CA LEU A 906 -33.99 -10.21 -59.48
C LEU A 906 -34.52 -8.90 -60.08
N GLN A 907 -34.16 -7.75 -59.53
CA GLN A 907 -34.46 -6.44 -60.09
C GLN A 907 -33.26 -5.52 -59.86
N ASN A 908 -32.78 -4.85 -60.91
CA ASN A 908 -31.53 -4.07 -60.86
C ASN A 908 -30.29 -4.84 -60.33
N GLY A 909 -30.20 -6.14 -60.61
CA GLY A 909 -29.08 -6.97 -60.14
C GLY A 909 -29.17 -7.37 -58.66
N VAL A 910 -30.22 -6.95 -57.94
CA VAL A 910 -30.47 -7.28 -56.54
C VAL A 910 -31.52 -8.38 -56.43
N LYS A 911 -31.28 -9.37 -55.56
CA LYS A 911 -32.25 -10.45 -55.27
C LYS A 911 -33.27 -9.97 -54.23
N PHE A 912 -34.55 -10.19 -54.48
CA PHE A 912 -35.63 -9.89 -53.54
C PHE A 912 -36.68 -11.00 -53.51
N MET A 913 -37.39 -11.17 -52.39
CA MET A 913 -38.51 -12.11 -52.29
C MET A 913 -39.82 -11.34 -52.42
N GLN A 914 -40.71 -11.78 -53.30
CA GLN A 914 -42.01 -11.15 -53.44
C GLN A 914 -42.87 -11.44 -52.22
N HIS A 915 -43.38 -10.34 -51.65
CA HIS A 915 -44.41 -10.31 -50.63
C HIS A 915 -45.77 -10.78 -51.14
#